data_AF-A0A2T0A0X1-F1
#
_entry.id   AF-A0A2T0A0X1-F1
#
_cell.length_a   1.000
_cell.length_b   1.000
_cell.length_c   1.000
_cell.angle_alpha   90.00
_cell.angle_beta   90.00
_cell.angle_gamma   90.00
#
_symmetry.space_group_name_H-M   'P 1'
#
loop_
_entity.id
_entity.type
_entity.pdbx_description
1 polymer ?
#
loop_
_entity_poly.entity_id
_entity_poly.type
_entity_poly.pdbx_seq_one_letter_code
_entity_poly.pdbx_strand_id
1 'polypeptide(L)'
;MEADLSRPPPASSSSKRRPPQPFRRPTSAQTYTGTQLEQSRGKGWDKWREWDELATDLGCDWVVEGDMEAFGKALSEPPADDQPERIIAASDWAPVKEQKRRRGPKKRKDVVREGWAYHISRWPLLILIFTIIFLEFVGYLFVRQCVNVIEFFAGWRGERGRLRLALRNAKTYEEWKQRALALDSFLGLSHWKSSPPNAYYDSTLIRRVLRSLRDLRSRDDAEGVCAVLHACVRNNFAGVESFRLYSESYYGTKELVQEYIDEVSRSLEYIRQAPPSLLPVEEKADFFRSVAKNLGASALCLSGGASFGYYHFGVIRALLDQNLLPRVITGTSAGAIIAAFCCTRTDSELRQLLTPTLADRITACEEPFRVWAKRAWKTGARFDTVQWARKASFFTMGNMTFKEAFERTGRILNVSVIPADTHSPTKLLNYLTAPDCVIYSAVIASAAVPGIINPVVLMTKGKDGKLRPHDFSQLHKDGSLRVDIPLQDLHLLYNVNFSVVSQVNPHIHLFNFASRGSPGRPVSHRRGRGWRGGWFLSAAEHYLKIEMLKWFRVIRDLELLPELGNQNWSNVFLQKFEGSVTIWPKSRIADWPRILTDPDRNELARMIRVGQQVTWPKVKMIENRLKIERQIDLGRTEVRCAFNDSDATSHSLAPPTLSRQASSGEIMTSARPRATNDRSSPEENGRGSRRNFRAVDMEASSSSGGDPVSTSNGGEETPAKRRQAILARLGLKGVAGKGSRDLYGGTVEGGGEEKYTDGESDWTSGGEGTSYAGGERGSSLGKVRKRRASMSSFGRRPRRDTLSSDEDPWH
;
A
#
# COMPACT_ATOMS: atom_id res chain seq x y z
N MET A 1 29.96 -5.70 -48.00
CA MET A 1 29.94 -6.35 -46.67
C MET A 1 28.60 -6.03 -45.98
N GLU A 2 27.48 -6.54 -46.50
CA GLU A 2 26.14 -6.09 -46.03
C GLU A 2 25.04 -7.17 -46.16
N ALA A 3 25.41 -8.43 -46.37
CA ALA A 3 24.48 -9.52 -46.69
C ALA A 3 24.54 -10.72 -45.72
N ASP A 4 25.30 -10.62 -44.62
CA ASP A 4 25.70 -11.76 -43.79
C ASP A 4 25.32 -11.64 -42.30
N LEU A 5 24.42 -10.69 -41.97
CA LEU A 5 23.89 -10.48 -40.61
C LEU A 5 22.46 -11.03 -40.42
N SER A 6 21.96 -11.82 -41.37
CA SER A 6 20.58 -12.31 -41.43
C SER A 6 20.42 -13.80 -41.04
N ARG A 7 21.47 -14.44 -40.50
CA ARG A 7 21.46 -15.85 -40.08
C ARG A 7 21.67 -15.99 -38.57
N PRO A 8 20.80 -16.72 -37.84
CA PRO A 8 21.02 -17.05 -36.44
C PRO A 8 22.14 -18.11 -36.27
N PRO A 9 22.81 -18.15 -35.10
CA PRO A 9 23.88 -19.12 -34.85
C PRO A 9 23.37 -20.56 -34.73
N PRO A 10 24.22 -21.58 -34.98
CA PRO A 10 23.85 -22.98 -34.82
C PRO A 10 23.60 -23.34 -33.34
N ALA A 11 22.61 -24.20 -33.10
CA ALA A 11 22.23 -24.62 -31.75
C ALA A 11 23.26 -25.57 -31.13
N SER A 12 23.76 -25.26 -29.93
CA SER A 12 24.56 -26.18 -29.13
C SER A 12 23.71 -27.30 -28.51
N SER A 13 24.34 -28.45 -28.26
CA SER A 13 23.64 -29.70 -27.92
C SER A 13 22.94 -29.65 -26.56
N SER A 14 21.61 -29.84 -26.56
CA SER A 14 20.80 -29.92 -25.36
C SER A 14 21.01 -31.24 -24.60
N SER A 15 21.08 -31.15 -23.26
CA SER A 15 20.85 -32.32 -22.41
C SER A 15 19.37 -32.75 -22.48
N LYS A 16 19.12 -34.06 -22.39
CA LYS A 16 17.83 -34.66 -22.77
C LYS A 16 16.69 -34.33 -21.79
N ARG A 17 15.98 -33.21 -22.01
CA ARG A 17 14.55 -33.09 -21.61
C ARG A 17 13.66 -33.62 -22.73
N ARG A 18 12.63 -34.40 -22.37
CA ARG A 18 11.65 -34.93 -23.35
C ARG A 18 10.88 -33.78 -24.01
N PRO A 19 10.56 -33.85 -25.31
CA PRO A 19 9.74 -32.85 -25.97
C PRO A 19 8.29 -32.91 -25.44
N PRO A 20 7.56 -31.78 -25.37
CA PRO A 20 6.12 -31.80 -25.16
C PRO A 20 5.43 -32.44 -26.38
N GLN A 21 4.40 -33.25 -26.14
CA GLN A 21 3.57 -33.77 -27.23
C GLN A 21 2.71 -32.65 -27.85
N PRO A 22 2.38 -32.72 -29.15
CA PRO A 22 1.50 -31.74 -29.79
C PRO A 22 0.09 -31.81 -29.19
N PHE A 23 -0.33 -30.72 -28.54
CA PHE A 23 -1.66 -30.61 -27.94
C PHE A 23 -2.77 -30.75 -29.00
N ARG A 24 -3.56 -31.83 -28.92
CA ARG A 24 -4.91 -31.85 -29.51
C ARG A 24 -5.80 -30.91 -28.70
N ARG A 25 -6.30 -29.84 -29.33
CA ARG A 25 -7.41 -29.05 -28.77
C ARG A 25 -8.65 -29.94 -28.64
N PRO A 26 -9.40 -29.92 -27.53
CA PRO A 26 -10.79 -30.37 -27.51
C PRO A 26 -11.61 -29.48 -28.47
N THR A 27 -12.12 -30.05 -29.56
CA THR A 27 -12.93 -29.33 -30.55
C THR A 27 -14.41 -29.25 -30.15
N SER A 28 -14.65 -28.84 -28.91
CA SER A 28 -15.98 -28.54 -28.34
C SER A 28 -15.81 -27.74 -27.05
N ALA A 29 -16.52 -26.62 -26.91
CA ALA A 29 -16.60 -25.91 -25.63
C ALA A 29 -17.50 -26.71 -24.67
N GLN A 30 -16.89 -27.60 -23.88
CA GLN A 30 -17.59 -28.35 -22.84
C GLN A 30 -17.64 -27.52 -21.56
N THR A 31 -18.85 -27.20 -21.10
CA THR A 31 -19.07 -26.55 -19.80
C THR A 31 -18.85 -27.58 -18.69
N TYR A 32 -17.62 -27.66 -18.17
CA TYR A 32 -17.31 -28.51 -17.02
C TYR A 32 -18.04 -28.01 -15.77
N THR A 33 -18.96 -28.82 -15.24
CA THR A 33 -19.63 -28.52 -13.97
C THR A 33 -18.71 -28.87 -12.80
N GLY A 34 -18.87 -28.18 -11.67
CA GLY A 34 -18.11 -28.47 -10.44
C GLY A 34 -18.21 -29.94 -9.99
N THR A 35 -19.37 -30.56 -10.19
CA THR A 35 -19.61 -32.01 -9.97
C THR A 35 -18.82 -32.93 -10.91
N GLN A 36 -18.62 -32.56 -12.17
CA GLN A 36 -17.75 -33.31 -13.09
C GLN A 36 -16.28 -33.16 -12.69
N LEU A 37 -15.88 -31.98 -12.23
CA LEU A 37 -14.54 -31.73 -11.71
C LEU A 37 -14.28 -32.57 -10.46
N GLU A 38 -15.17 -32.54 -9.45
CA GLU A 38 -15.07 -33.41 -8.27
C GLU A 38 -14.94 -34.91 -8.64
N GLN A 39 -15.77 -35.40 -9.57
CA GLN A 39 -15.72 -36.80 -10.03
C GLN A 39 -14.42 -37.18 -10.76
N SER A 40 -13.69 -36.20 -11.33
CA SER A 40 -12.40 -36.43 -11.99
C SER A 40 -11.21 -36.56 -11.03
N ARG A 41 -11.36 -36.20 -9.74
CA ARG A 41 -10.27 -36.14 -8.74
C ARG A 41 -9.92 -37.52 -8.17
N GLY A 42 -9.49 -38.43 -9.05
CA GLY A 42 -9.06 -39.79 -8.71
C GLY A 42 -7.63 -39.88 -8.12
N LYS A 43 -7.18 -41.11 -7.86
CA LYS A 43 -5.79 -41.39 -7.43
C LYS A 43 -4.80 -40.94 -8.51
N GLY A 44 -4.04 -39.88 -8.23
CA GLY A 44 -3.15 -39.22 -9.18
C GLY A 44 -3.55 -37.80 -9.57
N TRP A 45 -4.64 -37.27 -9.00
CA TRP A 45 -5.03 -35.86 -9.15
C TRP A 45 -3.94 -34.89 -8.69
N ASP A 46 -3.62 -33.92 -9.54
CA ASP A 46 -2.67 -32.85 -9.30
C ASP A 46 -3.38 -31.49 -9.49
N LYS A 47 -3.75 -30.85 -8.37
CA LYS A 47 -4.49 -29.58 -8.35
C LYS A 47 -3.82 -28.47 -9.16
N TRP A 48 -2.49 -28.50 -9.27
CA TRP A 48 -1.74 -27.46 -9.99
C TRP A 48 -2.00 -27.53 -11.49
N ARG A 49 -2.15 -28.74 -12.04
CA ARG A 49 -2.49 -28.96 -13.46
C ARG A 49 -3.95 -28.62 -13.76
N GLU A 50 -4.86 -28.98 -12.86
CA GLU A 50 -6.28 -28.59 -12.98
C GLU A 50 -6.41 -27.06 -13.10
N TRP A 51 -5.67 -26.33 -12.27
CA TRP A 51 -5.57 -24.87 -12.39
C TRP A 51 -4.87 -24.42 -13.68
N ASP A 52 -3.73 -25.00 -14.07
CA ASP A 52 -3.00 -24.59 -15.29
C ASP A 52 -3.81 -24.81 -16.59
N GLU A 53 -4.60 -25.88 -16.67
CA GLU A 53 -5.38 -26.23 -17.86
C GLU A 53 -6.72 -25.48 -17.94
N LEU A 54 -7.36 -25.16 -16.80
CA LEU A 54 -8.71 -24.58 -16.75
C LEU A 54 -8.78 -23.12 -16.27
N ALA A 55 -7.70 -22.52 -15.76
CA ALA A 55 -7.74 -21.15 -15.22
C ALA A 55 -8.23 -20.08 -16.21
N THR A 56 -8.01 -20.30 -17.51
CA THR A 56 -8.42 -19.43 -18.62
C THR A 56 -9.82 -19.73 -19.16
N ASP A 57 -10.45 -20.83 -18.78
CA ASP A 57 -11.76 -21.19 -19.31
C ASP A 57 -12.89 -20.41 -18.62
N LEU A 58 -13.73 -19.77 -19.43
CA LEU A 58 -14.95 -19.11 -18.99
C LEU A 58 -16.15 -20.09 -18.90
N GLY A 59 -16.01 -21.32 -19.41
CA GLY A 59 -16.97 -22.43 -19.29
C GLY A 59 -16.89 -23.19 -17.95
N CYS A 60 -15.70 -23.35 -17.39
CA CYS A 60 -15.45 -24.04 -16.12
C CYS A 60 -16.21 -23.41 -14.94
N ASP A 61 -16.92 -24.24 -14.16
CA ASP A 61 -17.54 -23.83 -12.90
C ASP A 61 -16.79 -24.37 -11.68
N TRP A 62 -16.21 -23.46 -10.90
CA TRP A 62 -15.29 -23.77 -9.80
C TRP A 62 -15.98 -24.05 -8.45
N VAL A 63 -17.27 -24.37 -8.47
CA VAL A 63 -18.07 -24.60 -7.26
C VAL A 63 -17.86 -26.04 -6.75
N VAL A 64 -17.51 -26.17 -5.48
CA VAL A 64 -17.44 -27.44 -4.74
C VAL A 64 -18.67 -27.52 -3.85
N GLU A 65 -19.54 -28.51 -4.02
CA GLU A 65 -20.87 -28.50 -3.40
C GLU A 65 -20.79 -28.67 -1.88
N GLY A 66 -19.99 -29.64 -1.40
CA GLY A 66 -19.79 -29.87 0.03
C GLY A 66 -19.15 -28.69 0.77
N ASP A 67 -18.37 -27.86 0.08
CA ASP A 67 -17.79 -26.63 0.65
C ASP A 67 -18.84 -25.53 0.80
N MET A 68 -19.83 -25.48 -0.10
CA MET A 68 -20.97 -24.56 -0.03
C MET A 68 -21.97 -24.98 1.05
N GLU A 69 -22.19 -26.29 1.25
CA GLU A 69 -22.96 -26.83 2.37
C GLU A 69 -22.28 -26.55 3.71
N ALA A 70 -20.97 -26.78 3.83
CA ALA A 70 -20.20 -26.47 5.03
C ALA A 70 -20.23 -24.97 5.37
N PHE A 71 -20.11 -24.10 4.35
CA PHE A 71 -20.23 -22.65 4.52
C PHE A 71 -21.65 -22.22 4.93
N GLY A 72 -22.69 -22.76 4.28
CA GLY A 72 -24.09 -22.49 4.64
C GLY A 72 -24.42 -22.92 6.06
N LYS A 73 -23.91 -24.09 6.48
CA LYS A 73 -24.02 -24.57 7.86
C LYS A 73 -23.33 -23.61 8.85
N ALA A 74 -22.08 -23.21 8.57
CA ALA A 74 -21.31 -22.29 9.41
C ALA A 74 -21.94 -20.89 9.56
N LEU A 75 -22.80 -20.46 8.61
CA LEU A 75 -23.59 -19.23 8.72
C LEU A 75 -24.91 -19.41 9.50
N SER A 76 -25.40 -20.65 9.62
CA SER A 76 -26.64 -20.99 10.33
C SER A 76 -26.41 -21.34 11.80
N GLU A 77 -25.25 -21.89 12.12
CA GLU A 77 -24.80 -22.08 13.50
C GLU A 77 -24.47 -20.70 14.11
N PRO A 78 -24.98 -20.36 15.30
CA PRO A 78 -24.53 -19.16 15.99
C PRO A 78 -23.03 -19.28 16.27
N PRO A 79 -22.27 -18.16 16.31
CA PRO A 79 -20.88 -18.20 16.75
C PRO A 79 -20.84 -18.88 18.11
N ALA A 80 -20.00 -19.92 18.25
CA ALA A 80 -20.01 -20.78 19.43
C ALA A 80 -19.88 -19.92 20.69
N ASP A 81 -20.82 -20.06 21.63
CA ASP A 81 -20.79 -19.37 22.93
C ASP A 81 -19.79 -20.07 23.89
N ASP A 82 -18.70 -20.58 23.31
CA ASP A 82 -17.44 -20.94 23.94
C ASP A 82 -16.76 -19.65 24.41
N GLN A 83 -17.42 -18.99 25.37
CA GLN A 83 -16.70 -18.26 26.39
C GLN A 83 -15.65 -19.24 26.95
N PRO A 84 -14.37 -18.85 27.08
CA PRO A 84 -13.45 -19.66 27.87
C PRO A 84 -14.11 -19.86 29.23
N GLU A 85 -14.33 -21.12 29.62
CA GLU A 85 -15.24 -21.46 30.73
C GLU A 85 -14.98 -20.51 31.90
N ARG A 86 -15.96 -19.65 32.19
CA ARG A 86 -15.86 -18.84 33.40
C ARG A 86 -15.90 -19.85 34.54
N ILE A 87 -14.73 -20.05 35.16
CA ILE A 87 -14.55 -20.82 36.39
C ILE A 87 -15.22 -20.01 37.52
N ILE A 88 -16.55 -19.95 37.45
CA ILE A 88 -17.41 -19.57 38.54
C ILE A 88 -17.28 -20.74 39.52
N ALA A 89 -16.52 -20.54 40.59
CA ALA A 89 -16.47 -21.50 41.67
C ALA A 89 -17.91 -21.78 42.12
N ALA A 90 -18.36 -23.02 41.92
CA ALA A 90 -19.72 -23.41 42.24
C ALA A 90 -19.90 -23.43 43.76
N SER A 91 -20.48 -22.37 44.30
CA SER A 91 -20.95 -22.34 45.69
C SER A 91 -22.12 -23.32 45.81
N ASP A 92 -21.91 -24.45 46.47
CA ASP A 92 -22.72 -25.68 46.38
C ASP A 92 -24.18 -25.61 46.88
N TRP A 93 -24.68 -24.42 47.26
CA TRP A 93 -25.94 -24.23 47.98
C TRP A 93 -26.97 -23.39 47.19
N ALA A 94 -27.65 -23.99 46.21
CA ALA A 94 -28.96 -23.53 45.70
C ALA A 94 -29.73 -24.66 44.97
N PRO A 95 -31.07 -24.77 45.11
CA PRO A 95 -31.82 -25.92 44.62
C PRO A 95 -32.12 -25.91 43.11
N VAL A 96 -32.13 -27.10 42.51
CA VAL A 96 -32.39 -27.32 41.07
C VAL A 96 -33.88 -27.23 40.75
N LYS A 97 -34.32 -26.11 40.15
CA LYS A 97 -35.39 -25.97 39.11
C LYS A 97 -35.78 -24.50 38.86
N GLU A 98 -34.90 -23.73 38.21
CA GLU A 98 -35.33 -22.46 37.57
C GLU A 98 -35.45 -22.64 36.05
N GLN A 99 -36.65 -22.45 35.50
CA GLN A 99 -36.82 -22.41 34.04
C GLN A 99 -36.17 -21.14 33.47
N LYS A 100 -34.97 -21.28 32.90
CA LYS A 100 -34.30 -20.21 32.14
C LYS A 100 -35.12 -19.82 30.89
N ARG A 101 -36.12 -18.94 31.08
CA ARG A 101 -36.68 -18.12 30.00
C ARG A 101 -35.50 -17.50 29.25
N ARG A 102 -35.41 -17.75 27.94
CA ARG A 102 -34.39 -17.15 27.05
C ARG A 102 -34.58 -15.63 26.99
N ARG A 103 -34.08 -14.91 28.00
CA ARG A 103 -33.87 -13.47 27.95
C ARG A 103 -32.88 -13.22 26.80
N GLY A 104 -33.35 -12.55 25.75
CA GLY A 104 -32.48 -12.12 24.65
C GLY A 104 -31.31 -11.29 25.19
N PRO A 105 -30.20 -11.19 24.45
CA PRO A 105 -29.00 -10.52 24.91
C PRO A 105 -29.34 -9.11 25.39
N LYS A 106 -29.03 -8.80 26.65
CA LYS A 106 -29.15 -7.44 27.18
C LYS A 106 -28.31 -6.53 26.28
N LYS A 107 -28.95 -5.63 25.53
CA LYS A 107 -28.22 -4.51 24.91
C LYS A 107 -27.40 -3.83 26.01
N ARG A 108 -26.10 -3.61 25.77
CA ARG A 108 -25.32 -2.72 26.63
C ARG A 108 -26.02 -1.36 26.65
N LYS A 109 -25.98 -0.69 27.80
CA LYS A 109 -26.37 0.72 27.88
C LYS A 109 -25.22 1.56 27.35
N ASP A 110 -25.51 2.43 26.39
CA ASP A 110 -24.53 3.40 25.88
C ASP A 110 -24.39 4.55 26.89
N VAL A 111 -23.42 4.43 27.79
CA VAL A 111 -23.16 5.40 28.89
C VAL A 111 -23.04 6.84 28.36
N VAL A 112 -22.50 7.02 27.16
CA VAL A 112 -22.31 8.34 26.50
C VAL A 112 -23.63 9.00 26.09
N ARG A 113 -24.71 8.21 25.86
CA ARG A 113 -25.94 8.67 25.19
C ARG A 113 -27.11 8.93 26.13
N GLU A 114 -26.98 8.69 27.44
CA GLU A 114 -28.10 8.76 28.41
C GLU A 114 -28.56 10.21 28.76
N GLY A 115 -28.09 11.25 28.05
CA GLY A 115 -28.41 12.65 28.31
C GLY A 115 -29.67 13.20 27.58
N TRP A 116 -30.63 13.77 28.34
CA TRP A 116 -31.81 14.45 27.79
C TRP A 116 -31.45 15.59 26.81
N ALA A 117 -30.42 16.38 27.16
CA ALA A 117 -29.90 17.45 26.31
C ALA A 117 -29.36 16.93 24.96
N TYR A 118 -28.69 15.77 24.94
CA TYR A 118 -28.25 15.12 23.71
C TYR A 118 -29.47 14.71 22.86
N HIS A 119 -30.45 14.01 23.44
CA HIS A 119 -31.63 13.56 22.71
C HIS A 119 -32.44 14.70 22.06
N ILE A 120 -32.57 15.86 22.74
CA ILE A 120 -33.27 17.03 22.19
C ILE A 120 -32.40 17.81 21.20
N SER A 121 -31.16 18.15 21.54
CA SER A 121 -30.33 19.02 20.68
C SER A 121 -29.80 18.32 19.43
N ARG A 122 -29.62 16.99 19.46
CA ARG A 122 -29.04 16.19 18.38
C ARG A 122 -29.73 16.40 17.04
N TRP A 123 -31.07 16.32 16.98
CA TRP A 123 -31.78 16.39 15.70
C TRP A 123 -31.74 17.79 15.08
N PRO A 124 -32.04 18.89 15.80
CA PRO A 124 -31.82 20.26 15.32
C PRO A 124 -30.37 20.53 14.90
N LEU A 125 -29.39 20.08 15.69
CA LEU A 125 -27.97 20.28 15.40
C LEU A 125 -27.53 19.50 14.14
N LEU A 126 -27.95 18.24 14.01
CA LEU A 126 -27.65 17.41 12.85
C LEU A 126 -28.29 17.96 11.57
N ILE A 127 -29.53 18.46 11.65
CA ILE A 127 -30.20 19.15 10.53
C ILE A 127 -29.43 20.42 10.16
N LEU A 128 -29.07 21.26 11.13
CA LEU A 128 -28.29 22.48 10.90
C LEU A 128 -26.95 22.19 10.21
N ILE A 129 -26.18 21.21 10.71
CA ILE A 129 -24.89 20.85 10.13
C ILE A 129 -25.07 20.28 8.72
N PHE A 130 -26.07 19.42 8.47
CA PHE A 130 -26.34 18.94 7.11
C PHE A 130 -26.80 20.05 6.16
N THR A 131 -27.55 21.06 6.63
CA THR A 131 -27.89 22.25 5.83
C THR A 131 -26.62 23.05 5.47
N ILE A 132 -25.69 23.21 6.40
CA ILE A 132 -24.42 23.89 6.14
C ILE A 132 -23.56 23.10 5.14
N ILE A 133 -23.37 21.79 5.35
CA ILE A 133 -22.66 20.90 4.40
C ILE A 133 -23.31 20.95 3.01
N PHE A 134 -24.64 20.99 2.91
CA PHE A 134 -25.35 21.10 1.63
C PHE A 134 -25.08 22.43 0.92
N LEU A 135 -25.09 23.56 1.64
CA LEU A 135 -24.77 24.86 1.09
C LEU A 135 -23.29 24.96 0.65
N GLU A 136 -22.37 24.44 1.45
CA GLU A 136 -20.94 24.32 1.10
C GLU A 136 -20.74 23.42 -0.14
N PHE A 137 -21.50 22.33 -0.25
CA PHE A 137 -21.47 21.42 -1.41
C PHE A 137 -22.04 22.08 -2.69
N VAL A 138 -23.11 22.87 -2.58
CA VAL A 138 -23.63 23.65 -3.72
C VAL A 138 -22.62 24.70 -4.17
N GLY A 139 -22.00 25.43 -3.22
CA GLY A 139 -20.89 26.35 -3.51
C GLY A 139 -19.69 25.64 -4.15
N TYR A 140 -19.35 24.44 -3.69
CA TYR A 140 -18.30 23.61 -4.25
C TYR A 140 -18.61 23.23 -5.71
N LEU A 141 -19.83 22.75 -6.01
CA LEU A 141 -20.24 22.43 -7.38
C LEU A 141 -20.21 23.66 -8.30
N PHE A 142 -20.63 24.83 -7.81
CA PHE A 142 -20.54 26.09 -8.55
C PHE A 142 -19.09 26.45 -8.90
N VAL A 143 -18.19 26.50 -7.91
CA VAL A 143 -16.75 26.75 -8.13
C VAL A 143 -16.15 25.74 -9.12
N ARG A 144 -16.47 24.46 -8.96
CA ARG A 144 -16.02 23.39 -9.86
C ARG A 144 -16.51 23.59 -11.29
N GLN A 145 -17.74 24.10 -11.48
CA GLN A 145 -18.28 24.39 -12.81
C GLN A 145 -17.65 25.65 -13.43
N CYS A 146 -17.41 26.71 -12.66
CA CYS A 146 -16.64 27.87 -13.13
C CYS A 146 -15.24 27.46 -13.63
N VAL A 147 -14.53 26.59 -12.90
CA VAL A 147 -13.24 26.05 -13.35
C VAL A 147 -13.39 25.22 -14.64
N ASN A 148 -14.42 24.38 -14.75
CA ASN A 148 -14.67 23.59 -15.96
C ASN A 148 -14.90 24.49 -17.19
N VAL A 149 -15.66 25.60 -17.05
CA VAL A 149 -15.95 26.56 -18.12
C VAL A 149 -14.68 27.32 -18.55
N ILE A 150 -13.88 27.78 -17.60
CA ILE A 150 -12.58 28.44 -17.88
C ILE A 150 -11.62 27.48 -18.59
N GLU A 151 -11.53 26.22 -18.14
CA GLU A 151 -10.71 25.21 -18.81
C GLU A 151 -11.24 24.78 -20.18
N PHE A 152 -12.55 24.88 -20.43
CA PHE A 152 -13.13 24.66 -21.75
C PHE A 152 -12.61 25.73 -22.73
N PHE A 153 -12.87 27.00 -22.45
CA PHE A 153 -12.49 28.10 -23.34
C PHE A 153 -10.97 28.26 -23.51
N ALA A 154 -10.18 28.12 -22.44
CA ALA A 154 -8.71 28.21 -22.51
C ALA A 154 -8.03 26.92 -23.03
N GLY A 155 -8.74 25.79 -23.04
CA GLY A 155 -8.14 24.47 -23.20
C GLY A 155 -8.51 23.70 -24.47
N TRP A 156 -9.55 24.10 -25.19
CA TRP A 156 -10.14 23.32 -26.30
C TRP A 156 -10.17 24.03 -27.67
N ARG A 157 -9.73 25.28 -27.75
CA ARG A 157 -9.65 26.02 -29.01
C ARG A 157 -8.42 25.61 -29.84
N GLY A 158 -8.57 25.62 -31.17
CA GLY A 158 -7.49 25.40 -32.14
C GLY A 158 -6.77 24.05 -32.04
N GLU A 159 -5.52 24.02 -32.51
CA GLU A 159 -4.68 22.81 -32.57
C GLU A 159 -4.52 22.10 -31.22
N ARG A 160 -4.48 22.88 -30.13
CA ARG A 160 -4.47 22.36 -28.75
C ARG A 160 -5.68 21.46 -28.46
N GLY A 161 -6.85 21.84 -28.96
CA GLY A 161 -8.07 21.03 -28.87
C GLY A 161 -7.98 19.75 -29.69
N ARG A 162 -7.48 19.83 -30.93
CA ARG A 162 -7.29 18.69 -31.83
C ARG A 162 -6.37 17.62 -31.23
N LEU A 163 -5.20 18.03 -30.74
CA LEU A 163 -4.24 17.13 -30.08
C LEU A 163 -4.81 16.52 -28.80
N ARG A 164 -5.52 17.31 -27.98
CA ARG A 164 -6.20 16.82 -26.75
C ARG A 164 -7.33 15.84 -27.05
N LEU A 165 -8.04 16.00 -28.17
CA LEU A 165 -9.07 15.05 -28.61
C LEU A 165 -8.43 13.74 -29.09
N ALA A 166 -7.37 13.79 -29.90
CA ALA A 166 -6.61 12.60 -30.29
C ALA A 166 -6.05 11.84 -29.08
N LEU A 167 -5.50 12.57 -28.10
CA LEU A 167 -4.97 12.03 -26.83
C LEU A 167 -6.06 11.35 -25.97
N ARG A 168 -7.34 11.76 -26.09
CA ARG A 168 -8.49 11.08 -25.46
C ARG A 168 -9.03 9.90 -26.28
N ASN A 169 -8.94 9.97 -27.61
CA ASN A 169 -9.46 8.95 -28.52
C ASN A 169 -8.52 7.76 -28.72
N ALA A 170 -7.27 7.87 -28.28
CA ALA A 170 -6.25 6.83 -28.36
C ALA A 170 -6.74 5.46 -27.84
N LYS A 171 -6.37 4.39 -28.56
CA LYS A 171 -6.78 3.00 -28.29
C LYS A 171 -5.69 2.20 -27.57
N THR A 172 -4.41 2.48 -27.81
CA THR A 172 -3.27 1.76 -27.22
C THR A 172 -2.40 2.71 -26.39
N TYR A 173 -1.58 2.14 -25.49
CA TYR A 173 -0.62 2.93 -24.71
C TYR A 173 0.43 3.62 -25.59
N GLU A 174 0.94 2.94 -26.63
CA GLU A 174 1.95 3.52 -27.51
C GLU A 174 1.37 4.65 -28.38
N GLU A 175 0.14 4.52 -28.88
CA GLU A 175 -0.54 5.64 -29.53
C GLU A 175 -0.71 6.81 -28.55
N TRP A 176 -1.21 6.53 -27.33
CA TRP A 176 -1.38 7.56 -26.30
C TRP A 176 -0.07 8.29 -25.98
N LYS A 177 1.04 7.54 -25.86
CA LYS A 177 2.41 8.05 -25.63
C LYS A 177 2.89 8.93 -26.78
N GLN A 178 2.67 8.53 -28.03
CA GLN A 178 3.00 9.35 -29.21
C GLN A 178 2.17 10.65 -29.26
N ARG A 179 0.86 10.59 -28.98
CA ARG A 179 0.01 11.80 -28.88
C ARG A 179 0.41 12.69 -27.70
N ALA A 180 0.85 12.11 -26.58
CA ALA A 180 1.30 12.83 -25.40
C ALA A 180 2.62 13.60 -25.68
N LEU A 181 3.58 12.95 -26.33
CA LEU A 181 4.84 13.57 -26.75
C LEU A 181 4.62 14.71 -27.76
N ALA A 182 3.73 14.52 -28.74
CA ALA A 182 3.36 15.59 -29.68
C ALA A 182 2.64 16.78 -29.02
N LEU A 183 1.90 16.54 -27.93
CA LEU A 183 1.26 17.60 -27.15
C LEU A 183 2.26 18.30 -26.20
N ASP A 184 3.24 17.59 -25.67
CA ASP A 184 4.35 18.16 -24.90
C ASP A 184 5.24 19.06 -25.76
N SER A 185 5.59 18.64 -26.99
CA SER A 185 6.38 19.48 -27.91
C SER A 185 5.61 20.73 -28.36
N PHE A 186 4.34 20.59 -28.78
CA PHE A 186 3.48 21.72 -29.16
C PHE A 186 3.32 22.77 -28.04
N LEU A 187 3.29 22.34 -26.77
CA LEU A 187 3.17 23.24 -25.61
C LEU A 187 4.52 23.80 -25.11
N GLY A 188 5.64 23.43 -25.74
CA GLY A 188 6.99 23.82 -25.32
C GLY A 188 7.46 23.14 -24.03
N LEU A 189 6.81 22.05 -23.60
CA LEU A 189 7.10 21.34 -22.36
C LEU A 189 8.40 20.52 -22.45
N SER A 190 8.86 20.17 -23.66
CA SER A 190 10.18 19.55 -23.86
C SER A 190 11.32 20.40 -23.29
N HIS A 191 11.33 21.73 -23.53
CA HIS A 191 12.33 22.62 -22.94
C HIS A 191 12.28 22.65 -21.40
N TRP A 192 11.11 22.44 -20.79
CA TRP A 192 11.02 22.25 -19.35
C TRP A 192 11.64 20.91 -18.90
N LYS A 193 11.59 19.83 -19.69
CA LYS A 193 12.19 18.53 -19.35
C LYS A 193 13.72 18.61 -19.32
N SER A 194 14.30 19.29 -20.31
CA SER A 194 15.75 19.46 -20.46
C SER A 194 16.33 20.46 -19.46
N SER A 195 15.58 21.52 -19.12
CA SER A 195 15.98 22.49 -18.09
C SER A 195 16.09 21.82 -16.71
N PRO A 196 17.29 21.70 -16.09
CA PRO A 196 17.43 20.93 -14.85
C PRO A 196 16.66 21.48 -13.63
N PRO A 197 16.75 22.77 -13.24
CA PRO A 197 16.22 23.22 -11.96
C PRO A 197 14.68 23.12 -11.88
N ASN A 198 14.18 22.76 -10.71
CA ASN A 198 12.77 22.85 -10.33
C ASN A 198 12.64 22.94 -8.80
N ALA A 199 11.49 23.39 -8.29
CA ALA A 199 11.23 23.52 -6.86
C ALA A 199 10.86 22.19 -6.17
N TYR A 200 10.55 21.14 -6.94
CA TYR A 200 10.04 19.87 -6.41
C TYR A 200 11.09 18.77 -6.20
N TYR A 201 12.37 19.01 -6.55
CA TYR A 201 13.47 18.06 -6.39
C TYR A 201 14.84 18.75 -6.40
N ASP A 202 15.86 18.18 -5.73
CA ASP A 202 17.22 18.75 -5.70
C ASP A 202 18.06 18.33 -6.92
N SER A 203 18.02 19.17 -7.95
CA SER A 203 18.83 19.01 -9.16
C SER A 203 20.35 19.13 -8.93
N THR A 204 20.82 19.61 -7.78
CA THR A 204 22.26 19.76 -7.46
C THR A 204 22.82 18.50 -6.80
N LEU A 205 22.09 17.95 -5.82
CA LEU A 205 22.39 16.67 -5.19
C LEU A 205 22.38 15.53 -6.23
N ILE A 206 21.37 15.50 -7.10
CA ILE A 206 21.30 14.48 -8.15
C ILE A 206 22.48 14.58 -9.12
N ARG A 207 22.86 15.78 -9.58
CA ARG A 207 24.04 15.94 -10.46
C ARG A 207 25.35 15.51 -9.78
N ARG A 208 25.46 15.66 -8.46
CA ARG A 208 26.60 15.14 -7.68
C ARG A 208 26.59 13.61 -7.68
N VAL A 209 25.48 12.98 -7.26
CA VAL A 209 25.36 11.51 -7.19
C VAL A 209 25.54 10.85 -8.55
N LEU A 210 24.94 11.42 -9.61
CA LEU A 210 25.08 10.96 -11.00
C LEU A 210 26.55 10.96 -11.46
N ARG A 211 27.28 12.06 -11.19
CA ARG A 211 28.71 12.16 -11.52
C ARG A 211 29.52 11.12 -10.76
N SER A 212 29.26 10.96 -9.45
CA SER A 212 29.99 10.02 -8.61
C SER A 212 29.74 8.56 -8.98
N LEU A 213 28.50 8.17 -9.30
CA LEU A 213 28.21 6.81 -9.80
C LEU A 213 28.96 6.51 -11.11
N ARG A 214 28.96 7.46 -12.07
CA ARG A 214 29.69 7.32 -13.34
C ARG A 214 31.21 7.23 -13.13
N ASP A 215 31.76 8.09 -12.28
CA ASP A 215 33.19 8.15 -11.94
C ASP A 215 33.66 6.85 -11.26
N LEU A 216 32.95 6.38 -10.22
CA LEU A 216 33.29 5.16 -9.49
C LEU A 216 33.16 3.91 -10.38
N ARG A 217 32.10 3.82 -11.21
CA ARG A 217 31.97 2.76 -12.24
C ARG A 217 33.13 2.76 -13.23
N SER A 218 33.61 3.94 -13.66
CA SER A 218 34.72 4.04 -14.61
C SER A 218 36.09 3.64 -14.02
N ARG A 219 36.17 3.48 -12.69
CA ARG A 219 37.36 3.05 -11.94
C ARG A 219 37.25 1.62 -11.41
N ASP A 220 36.17 0.92 -11.73
CA ASP A 220 35.81 -0.41 -11.22
C ASP A 220 35.69 -0.49 -9.67
N ASP A 221 35.37 0.64 -9.01
CA ASP A 221 35.26 0.74 -7.54
C ASP A 221 33.90 0.23 -7.04
N ALA A 222 33.78 -1.10 -6.96
CA ALA A 222 32.57 -1.78 -6.48
C ALA A 222 32.16 -1.36 -5.05
N GLU A 223 33.12 -1.19 -4.12
CA GLU A 223 32.85 -0.73 -2.76
C GLU A 223 32.25 0.69 -2.76
N GLY A 224 32.83 1.59 -3.55
CA GLY A 224 32.40 2.97 -3.70
C GLY A 224 31.01 3.08 -4.32
N VAL A 225 30.71 2.30 -5.36
CA VAL A 225 29.37 2.24 -5.95
C VAL A 225 28.36 1.73 -4.91
N CYS A 226 28.70 0.70 -4.12
CA CYS A 226 27.86 0.23 -3.00
C CYS A 226 27.61 1.34 -1.97
N ALA A 227 28.65 2.10 -1.59
CA ALA A 227 28.55 3.20 -0.62
C ALA A 227 27.57 4.29 -1.07
N VAL A 228 27.64 4.69 -2.35
CA VAL A 228 26.77 5.73 -2.92
C VAL A 228 25.32 5.23 -3.05
N LEU A 229 25.11 4.00 -3.51
CA LEU A 229 23.77 3.43 -3.65
C LEU A 229 23.07 3.21 -2.30
N HIS A 230 23.79 2.84 -1.24
CA HIS A 230 23.23 2.74 0.12
C HIS A 230 22.69 4.10 0.64
N ALA A 231 23.29 5.20 0.18
CA ALA A 231 22.84 6.55 0.49
C ALA A 231 21.69 7.04 -0.39
N CYS A 232 21.69 6.75 -1.70
CA CYS A 232 20.74 7.32 -2.66
C CYS A 232 19.52 6.43 -2.99
N VAL A 233 19.61 5.12 -2.80
CA VAL A 233 18.49 4.19 -3.03
C VAL A 233 17.60 4.15 -1.77
N ARG A 234 16.78 5.20 -1.63
CA ARG A 234 15.85 5.43 -0.51
C ARG A 234 14.54 5.99 -1.05
N ASN A 235 13.44 5.77 -0.32
CA ASN A 235 12.11 6.27 -0.71
C ASN A 235 12.13 7.80 -0.97
N ASN A 236 11.64 8.22 -2.14
CA ASN A 236 11.63 9.61 -2.63
C ASN A 236 12.96 10.39 -2.47
N PHE A 237 14.11 9.73 -2.66
CA PHE A 237 15.42 10.39 -2.58
C PHE A 237 15.48 11.67 -3.44
N ALA A 238 15.96 12.76 -2.86
CA ALA A 238 16.07 14.09 -3.49
C ALA A 238 14.76 14.64 -4.13
N GLY A 239 13.59 14.04 -3.87
CA GLY A 239 12.31 14.45 -4.48
C GLY A 239 11.99 13.82 -5.85
N VAL A 240 12.74 12.80 -6.31
CA VAL A 240 12.56 12.22 -7.67
C VAL A 240 11.21 11.54 -7.89
N GLU A 241 10.52 11.16 -6.82
CA GLU A 241 9.21 10.48 -6.85
C GLU A 241 8.07 11.48 -6.55
N SER A 242 8.35 12.79 -6.54
CA SER A 242 7.36 13.84 -6.27
C SER A 242 6.23 13.86 -7.30
N PHE A 243 5.00 13.59 -6.85
CA PHE A 243 3.78 13.63 -7.67
C PHE A 243 3.59 14.97 -8.42
N ARG A 244 4.05 16.09 -7.83
CA ARG A 244 4.01 17.44 -8.43
C ARG A 244 5.04 17.63 -9.55
N LEU A 245 6.12 16.83 -9.58
CA LEU A 245 7.12 16.86 -10.66
C LEU A 245 6.58 16.20 -11.94
N TYR A 246 5.90 15.06 -11.80
CA TYR A 246 5.27 14.34 -12.92
C TYR A 246 3.99 15.04 -13.44
N SER A 247 3.40 16.00 -12.71
CA SER A 247 2.23 16.74 -13.17
C SER A 247 2.52 17.90 -14.13
N GLU A 248 3.79 18.31 -14.31
CA GLU A 248 4.14 19.42 -15.21
C GLU A 248 4.27 19.03 -16.71
N SER A 249 4.17 17.74 -17.08
CA SER A 249 4.15 17.27 -18.49
C SER A 249 3.16 16.13 -18.75
N TYR A 250 2.83 15.87 -20.02
CA TYR A 250 1.92 14.78 -20.42
C TYR A 250 2.60 13.40 -20.43
N TYR A 251 3.90 13.32 -20.74
CA TYR A 251 4.66 12.07 -20.69
C TYR A 251 6.01 12.23 -19.98
N GLY A 252 6.17 11.55 -18.84
CA GLY A 252 7.43 11.47 -18.11
C GLY A 252 7.70 12.65 -17.17
N THR A 253 8.97 13.04 -17.07
CA THR A 253 9.51 13.98 -16.08
C THR A 253 10.75 14.70 -16.65
N LYS A 254 11.55 15.35 -15.80
CA LYS A 254 12.84 15.95 -16.13
C LYS A 254 13.83 14.91 -16.68
N GLU A 255 14.62 15.30 -17.67
CA GLU A 255 15.65 14.43 -18.29
C GLU A 255 16.72 14.02 -17.26
N LEU A 256 17.20 14.96 -16.43
CA LEU A 256 18.14 14.68 -15.34
C LEU A 256 17.63 13.63 -14.33
N VAL A 257 16.31 13.56 -14.10
CA VAL A 257 15.72 12.56 -13.20
C VAL A 257 15.67 11.19 -13.89
N GLN A 258 15.39 11.14 -15.19
CA GLN A 258 15.48 9.89 -15.95
C GLN A 258 16.93 9.38 -16.04
N GLU A 259 17.90 10.26 -16.32
CA GLU A 259 19.33 9.93 -16.27
C GLU A 259 19.75 9.33 -14.93
N TYR A 260 19.27 9.90 -13.82
CA TYR A 260 19.56 9.41 -12.47
C TYR A 260 19.01 7.99 -12.23
N ILE A 261 17.74 7.75 -12.58
CA ILE A 261 17.10 6.43 -12.44
C ILE A 261 17.79 5.40 -13.33
N ASP A 262 18.20 5.79 -14.54
CA ASP A 262 18.91 4.93 -15.47
C ASP A 262 20.33 4.62 -14.98
N GLU A 263 21.05 5.59 -14.41
CA GLU A 263 22.39 5.40 -13.83
C GLU A 263 22.35 4.54 -12.55
N VAL A 264 21.37 4.74 -11.67
CA VAL A 264 21.13 3.87 -10.50
C VAL A 264 20.82 2.45 -10.93
N SER A 265 19.98 2.26 -11.95
CA SER A 265 19.68 0.94 -12.53
C SER A 265 20.95 0.25 -13.06
N ARG A 266 21.78 0.95 -13.84
CA ARG A 266 23.08 0.42 -14.33
C ARG A 266 24.05 0.11 -13.21
N SER A 267 24.06 0.92 -12.15
CA SER A 267 24.96 0.77 -11.01
C SER A 267 24.60 -0.45 -10.15
N LEU A 268 23.30 -0.72 -9.97
CA LEU A 268 22.82 -1.95 -9.35
C LEU A 268 23.12 -3.19 -10.21
N GLU A 269 22.93 -3.09 -11.53
CA GLU A 269 23.27 -4.15 -12.49
C GLU A 269 24.78 -4.46 -12.52
N TYR A 270 25.63 -3.44 -12.42
CA TYR A 270 27.07 -3.61 -12.26
C TYR A 270 27.43 -4.38 -10.97
N ILE A 271 26.82 -4.06 -9.82
CA ILE A 271 27.03 -4.83 -8.59
C ILE A 271 26.52 -6.27 -8.72
N ARG A 272 25.41 -6.51 -9.44
CA ARG A 272 24.93 -7.87 -9.76
C ARG A 272 25.97 -8.66 -10.57
N GLN A 273 26.60 -8.02 -11.56
CA GLN A 273 27.59 -8.63 -12.44
C GLN A 273 29.03 -8.65 -11.86
N ALA A 274 29.30 -7.90 -10.79
CA ALA A 274 30.61 -7.84 -10.14
C ALA A 274 31.06 -9.24 -9.65
N PRO A 275 32.29 -9.66 -9.97
CA PRO A 275 32.83 -10.97 -9.59
C PRO A 275 33.15 -11.04 -8.08
N PRO A 276 33.24 -12.26 -7.51
CA PRO A 276 33.57 -12.44 -6.08
C PRO A 276 34.90 -11.81 -5.64
N SER A 277 35.84 -11.59 -6.57
CA SER A 277 37.12 -10.91 -6.33
C SER A 277 37.01 -9.39 -6.11
N LEU A 278 35.91 -8.77 -6.55
CA LEU A 278 35.63 -7.33 -6.33
C LEU A 278 34.57 -7.11 -5.26
N LEU A 279 33.66 -8.07 -5.05
CA LEU A 279 32.68 -8.03 -3.97
C LEU A 279 32.27 -9.47 -3.55
N PRO A 280 32.58 -9.91 -2.31
CA PRO A 280 32.15 -11.20 -1.78
C PRO A 280 30.63 -11.39 -1.81
N VAL A 281 30.18 -12.64 -1.91
CA VAL A 281 28.76 -12.99 -2.06
C VAL A 281 27.95 -12.56 -0.83
N GLU A 282 28.58 -12.58 0.35
CA GLU A 282 28.07 -12.17 1.65
C GLU A 282 27.84 -10.65 1.72
N GLU A 283 28.84 -9.85 1.33
CA GLU A 283 28.72 -8.39 1.25
C GLU A 283 27.67 -7.97 0.22
N LYS A 284 27.62 -8.68 -0.91
CA LYS A 284 26.61 -8.52 -1.96
C LYS A 284 25.20 -8.86 -1.43
N ALA A 285 25.08 -9.88 -0.59
CA ALA A 285 23.83 -10.25 0.09
C ALA A 285 23.35 -9.14 1.02
N ASP A 286 24.22 -8.65 1.91
CA ASP A 286 23.86 -7.62 2.88
C ASP A 286 23.64 -6.26 2.22
N PHE A 287 24.35 -5.94 1.14
CA PHE A 287 24.06 -4.79 0.29
C PHE A 287 22.62 -4.86 -0.25
N PHE A 288 22.26 -5.92 -0.97
CA PHE A 288 20.92 -6.03 -1.55
C PHE A 288 19.80 -6.17 -0.49
N ARG A 289 20.08 -6.83 0.64
CA ARG A 289 19.18 -6.91 1.81
C ARG A 289 18.93 -5.52 2.42
N SER A 290 19.98 -4.72 2.62
CA SER A 290 19.90 -3.38 3.19
C SER A 290 19.24 -2.38 2.23
N VAL A 291 19.59 -2.41 0.94
CA VAL A 291 19.02 -1.54 -0.09
C VAL A 291 17.53 -1.85 -0.33
N ALA A 292 17.11 -3.11 -0.29
CA ALA A 292 15.69 -3.47 -0.31
C ALA A 292 14.91 -2.89 0.87
N LYS A 293 15.50 -2.89 2.07
CA LYS A 293 14.91 -2.28 3.28
C LYS A 293 14.83 -0.75 3.16
N ASN A 294 15.86 -0.11 2.63
CA ASN A 294 15.96 1.34 2.47
C ASN A 294 15.00 1.91 1.41
N LEU A 295 14.76 1.18 0.33
CA LEU A 295 13.79 1.57 -0.70
C LEU A 295 12.35 1.27 -0.24
N GLY A 296 12.12 0.02 0.20
CA GLY A 296 10.79 -0.55 0.46
C GLY A 296 10.01 -0.91 -0.80
N ALA A 297 9.06 -1.81 -0.64
CA ALA A 297 8.30 -2.42 -1.74
C ALA A 297 7.22 -1.51 -2.33
N SER A 298 6.82 -1.81 -3.56
CA SER A 298 5.63 -1.25 -4.21
C SER A 298 4.39 -2.13 -4.01
N ALA A 299 3.22 -1.51 -3.80
CA ALA A 299 1.95 -2.21 -3.70
C ALA A 299 0.85 -1.60 -4.57
N LEU A 300 -0.04 -2.45 -5.11
CA LEU A 300 -1.29 -2.05 -5.76
C LEU A 300 -2.44 -2.17 -4.75
N CYS A 301 -3.23 -1.11 -4.57
CA CYS A 301 -4.35 -1.07 -3.63
C CYS A 301 -5.66 -0.86 -4.40
N LEU A 302 -6.65 -1.73 -4.23
CA LEU A 302 -7.94 -1.70 -4.94
C LEU A 302 -9.08 -1.45 -3.93
N SER A 303 -9.77 -0.32 -4.07
CA SER A 303 -10.71 0.19 -3.06
C SER A 303 -12.17 -0.30 -3.21
N GLY A 304 -13.00 -0.05 -2.19
CA GLY A 304 -14.41 -0.47 -2.17
C GLY A 304 -15.37 0.43 -2.95
N GLY A 305 -15.75 0.02 -4.17
CA GLY A 305 -16.60 0.84 -5.07
C GLY A 305 -17.92 0.23 -5.58
N ALA A 306 -18.37 -0.91 -5.04
CA ALA A 306 -19.46 -1.70 -5.66
C ALA A 306 -19.19 -1.94 -7.17
N SER A 307 -20.14 -1.71 -8.10
CA SER A 307 -19.87 -1.93 -9.54
C SER A 307 -18.81 -1.00 -10.14
N PHE A 308 -18.41 0.09 -9.46
CA PHE A 308 -17.26 0.89 -9.90
C PHE A 308 -15.92 0.12 -9.70
N GLY A 309 -15.90 -0.96 -8.90
CA GLY A 309 -14.76 -1.87 -8.79
C GLY A 309 -14.34 -2.49 -10.13
N TYR A 310 -15.24 -2.62 -11.11
CA TYR A 310 -14.90 -3.14 -12.44
C TYR A 310 -13.97 -2.19 -13.25
N TYR A 311 -13.82 -0.92 -12.85
CA TYR A 311 -12.75 -0.06 -13.39
C TYR A 311 -11.34 -0.58 -13.05
N HIS A 312 -11.16 -1.34 -11.97
CA HIS A 312 -9.86 -1.92 -11.59
C HIS A 312 -9.32 -2.88 -12.65
N PHE A 313 -10.18 -3.62 -13.37
CA PHE A 313 -9.74 -4.47 -14.47
C PHE A 313 -8.95 -3.68 -15.52
N GLY A 314 -9.37 -2.45 -15.82
CA GLY A 314 -8.65 -1.55 -16.73
C GLY A 314 -7.32 -1.03 -16.18
N VAL A 315 -7.23 -0.81 -14.86
CA VAL A 315 -6.00 -0.40 -14.18
C VAL A 315 -4.98 -1.54 -14.18
N ILE A 316 -5.40 -2.73 -13.75
CA ILE A 316 -4.58 -3.96 -13.78
C ILE A 316 -4.15 -4.25 -15.22
N ARG A 317 -5.06 -4.17 -16.20
CA ARG A 317 -4.75 -4.37 -17.62
C ARG A 317 -3.65 -3.42 -18.10
N ALA A 318 -3.74 -2.13 -17.82
CA ALA A 318 -2.72 -1.16 -18.23
C ALA A 318 -1.36 -1.35 -17.54
N LEU A 319 -1.33 -1.86 -16.30
CA LEU A 319 -0.07 -2.24 -15.64
C LEU A 319 0.49 -3.53 -16.25
N LEU A 320 -0.33 -4.56 -16.40
CA LEU A 320 0.01 -5.87 -16.96
C LEU A 320 0.50 -5.79 -18.42
N ASP A 321 -0.15 -4.98 -19.26
CA ASP A 321 0.28 -4.72 -20.65
C ASP A 321 1.65 -4.03 -20.73
N GLN A 322 2.16 -3.47 -19.63
CA GLN A 322 3.49 -2.87 -19.51
C GLN A 322 4.41 -3.64 -18.54
N ASN A 323 3.98 -4.82 -18.10
CA ASN A 323 4.62 -5.65 -17.07
C ASN A 323 4.81 -4.93 -15.71
N LEU A 324 4.11 -3.82 -15.43
CA LEU A 324 4.26 -2.98 -14.23
C LEU A 324 3.34 -3.36 -13.06
N LEU A 325 2.89 -4.62 -12.99
CA LEU A 325 2.06 -5.09 -11.89
C LEU A 325 2.91 -5.29 -10.62
N PRO A 326 2.64 -4.61 -9.49
CA PRO A 326 3.38 -4.81 -8.25
C PRO A 326 3.14 -6.20 -7.65
N ARG A 327 4.13 -6.72 -6.90
CA ARG A 327 4.03 -8.04 -6.25
C ARG A 327 3.05 -8.06 -5.08
N VAL A 328 2.95 -6.96 -4.32
CA VAL A 328 1.98 -6.81 -3.23
C VAL A 328 0.69 -6.22 -3.79
N ILE A 329 -0.44 -6.89 -3.58
CA ILE A 329 -1.76 -6.42 -3.99
C ILE A 329 -2.70 -6.50 -2.78
N THR A 330 -3.35 -5.39 -2.43
CA THR A 330 -4.44 -5.36 -1.45
C THR A 330 -5.76 -5.03 -2.13
N GLY A 331 -6.84 -5.61 -1.64
CA GLY A 331 -8.20 -5.25 -2.04
C GLY A 331 -9.17 -5.21 -0.87
N THR A 332 -10.13 -4.31 -0.94
CA THR A 332 -11.21 -4.16 0.04
C THR A 332 -12.56 -4.21 -0.69
N SER A 333 -13.55 -4.92 -0.14
CA SER A 333 -14.90 -4.99 -0.71
C SER A 333 -14.89 -5.45 -2.18
N ALA A 334 -15.55 -4.73 -3.10
CA ALA A 334 -15.46 -5.00 -4.54
C ALA A 334 -14.01 -5.07 -5.06
N GLY A 335 -13.09 -4.28 -4.49
CA GLY A 335 -11.66 -4.34 -4.81
C GLY A 335 -10.99 -5.64 -4.37
N ALA A 336 -11.48 -6.31 -3.31
CA ALA A 336 -10.99 -7.62 -2.86
C ALA A 336 -11.29 -8.72 -3.88
N ILE A 337 -12.46 -8.68 -4.54
CA ILE A 337 -12.83 -9.61 -5.62
C ILE A 337 -11.82 -9.52 -6.76
N ILE A 338 -11.51 -8.29 -7.20
CA ILE A 338 -10.58 -8.06 -8.32
C ILE A 338 -9.13 -8.36 -7.90
N ALA A 339 -8.73 -8.07 -6.66
CA ALA A 339 -7.43 -8.43 -6.12
C ALA A 339 -7.25 -9.96 -6.07
N ALA A 340 -8.26 -10.71 -5.61
CA ALA A 340 -8.24 -12.17 -5.60
C ALA A 340 -8.17 -12.77 -7.01
N PHE A 341 -8.98 -12.27 -7.94
CA PHE A 341 -8.90 -12.64 -9.36
C PHE A 341 -7.50 -12.39 -9.94
N CYS A 342 -6.85 -11.29 -9.54
CA CYS A 342 -5.50 -10.96 -9.94
C CYS A 342 -4.42 -11.84 -9.28
N CYS A 343 -4.52 -12.15 -7.99
CA CYS A 343 -3.48 -12.91 -7.28
C CYS A 343 -3.55 -14.42 -7.45
N THR A 344 -4.71 -14.97 -7.81
CA THR A 344 -4.88 -16.42 -8.06
C THR A 344 -4.35 -16.84 -9.43
N ARG A 345 -4.34 -15.96 -10.44
CA ARG A 345 -4.05 -16.29 -11.84
C ARG A 345 -2.73 -15.74 -12.36
N THR A 346 -2.05 -16.46 -13.25
CA THR A 346 -0.73 -16.07 -13.78
C THR A 346 -0.79 -14.87 -14.73
N ASP A 347 0.39 -14.32 -15.03
CA ASP A 347 0.57 -13.18 -15.96
C ASP A 347 0.01 -13.45 -17.36
N SER A 348 0.10 -14.69 -17.86
CA SER A 348 -0.43 -15.12 -19.16
C SER A 348 -1.94 -15.35 -19.14
N GLU A 349 -2.48 -15.97 -18.09
CA GLU A 349 -3.92 -16.17 -17.88
C GLU A 349 -4.66 -14.83 -17.85
N LEU A 350 -4.17 -13.87 -17.05
CA LEU A 350 -4.79 -12.54 -16.92
C LEU A 350 -4.80 -11.76 -18.25
N ARG A 351 -3.80 -11.93 -19.12
CA ARG A 351 -3.80 -11.26 -20.44
C ARG A 351 -4.86 -11.81 -21.40
N GLN A 352 -5.36 -13.03 -21.18
CA GLN A 352 -6.45 -13.64 -21.94
C GLN A 352 -7.83 -13.27 -21.33
N LEU A 353 -7.94 -13.34 -19.99
CA LEU A 353 -9.20 -13.14 -19.28
C LEU A 353 -9.61 -11.68 -19.06
N LEU A 354 -8.66 -10.72 -19.06
CA LEU A 354 -8.97 -9.29 -18.98
C LEU A 354 -9.47 -8.77 -20.34
N THR A 355 -10.65 -9.26 -20.73
CA THR A 355 -11.36 -9.05 -22.00
C THR A 355 -12.86 -8.87 -21.77
N PRO A 356 -13.63 -8.28 -22.71
CA PRO A 356 -15.06 -7.96 -22.50
C PRO A 356 -15.97 -9.16 -22.24
N THR A 357 -15.59 -10.37 -22.65
CA THR A 357 -16.32 -11.63 -22.41
C THR A 357 -16.34 -12.03 -20.93
N LEU A 358 -15.46 -11.46 -20.09
CA LEU A 358 -15.51 -11.67 -18.64
C LEU A 358 -16.85 -11.22 -18.02
N ALA A 359 -17.57 -10.29 -18.66
CA ALA A 359 -18.91 -9.86 -18.25
C ALA A 359 -19.91 -11.02 -18.11
N ASP A 360 -19.77 -12.07 -18.92
CA ASP A 360 -20.68 -13.23 -18.93
C ASP A 360 -20.62 -14.05 -17.62
N ARG A 361 -19.57 -13.83 -16.81
CA ARG A 361 -19.40 -14.41 -15.47
C ARG A 361 -19.55 -13.39 -14.34
N ILE A 362 -19.77 -12.11 -14.64
CA ILE A 362 -20.05 -11.06 -13.64
C ILE A 362 -21.57 -11.00 -13.46
N THR A 363 -22.08 -11.91 -12.64
CA THR A 363 -23.51 -12.17 -12.45
C THR A 363 -23.99 -11.86 -11.02
N ALA A 364 -23.30 -10.97 -10.31
CA ALA A 364 -23.50 -10.77 -8.87
C ALA A 364 -24.84 -10.10 -8.51
N CYS A 365 -25.50 -9.44 -9.46
CA CYS A 365 -26.66 -8.56 -9.26
C CYS A 365 -27.92 -8.99 -10.03
N GLU A 366 -27.93 -10.13 -10.72
CA GLU A 366 -29.00 -10.62 -11.62
C GLU A 366 -30.43 -10.59 -11.06
N GLU A 367 -30.61 -10.72 -9.74
CA GLU A 367 -31.93 -10.97 -9.16
C GLU A 367 -32.91 -9.79 -9.37
N PRO A 368 -34.15 -10.06 -9.81
CA PRO A 368 -35.15 -9.02 -10.01
C PRO A 368 -35.61 -8.41 -8.68
N PHE A 369 -35.95 -7.12 -8.69
CA PHE A 369 -36.33 -6.33 -7.51
C PHE A 369 -37.30 -7.04 -6.56
N ARG A 370 -38.33 -7.71 -7.10
CA ARG A 370 -39.37 -8.40 -6.31
C ARG A 370 -38.82 -9.56 -5.46
N VAL A 371 -37.72 -10.18 -5.87
CA VAL A 371 -37.07 -11.28 -5.13
C VAL A 371 -36.18 -10.70 -4.03
N TRP A 372 -35.23 -9.83 -4.37
CA TRP A 372 -34.29 -9.32 -3.37
C TRP A 372 -34.94 -8.36 -2.36
N ALA A 373 -35.99 -7.61 -2.72
CA ALA A 373 -36.73 -6.80 -1.74
C ALA A 373 -37.44 -7.66 -0.69
N LYS A 374 -37.99 -8.82 -1.10
CA LYS A 374 -38.59 -9.82 -0.20
C LYS A 374 -37.53 -10.51 0.68
N ARG A 375 -36.29 -10.67 0.19
CA ARG A 375 -35.14 -11.10 1.02
C ARG A 375 -34.75 -10.01 2.02
N ALA A 376 -34.49 -8.79 1.56
CA ALA A 376 -34.04 -7.68 2.39
C ALA A 376 -35.00 -7.38 3.57
N TRP A 377 -36.32 -7.45 3.34
CA TRP A 377 -37.31 -7.32 4.42
C TRP A 377 -37.25 -8.45 5.46
N LYS A 378 -36.86 -9.67 5.07
CA LYS A 378 -36.80 -10.85 5.95
C LYS A 378 -35.46 -11.05 6.65
N THR A 379 -34.34 -10.77 5.98
CA THR A 379 -32.99 -11.11 6.46
C THR A 379 -32.10 -9.90 6.69
N GLY A 380 -32.52 -8.69 6.31
CA GLY A 380 -31.70 -7.48 6.38
C GLY A 380 -30.64 -7.34 5.27
N ALA A 381 -30.57 -8.28 4.32
CA ALA A 381 -29.60 -8.27 3.23
C ALA A 381 -30.26 -8.38 1.85
N ARG A 382 -29.72 -7.62 0.87
CA ARG A 382 -30.13 -7.71 -0.53
C ARG A 382 -29.74 -9.06 -1.15
N PHE A 383 -28.48 -9.47 -1.04
CA PHE A 383 -27.97 -10.68 -1.68
C PHE A 383 -28.01 -11.89 -0.74
N ASP A 384 -28.10 -13.09 -1.30
CA ASP A 384 -27.88 -14.34 -0.56
C ASP A 384 -26.39 -14.64 -0.44
N THR A 385 -25.93 -14.99 0.76
CA THR A 385 -24.50 -15.24 1.05
C THR A 385 -23.97 -16.49 0.36
N VAL A 386 -24.76 -17.55 0.24
CA VAL A 386 -24.32 -18.84 -0.35
C VAL A 386 -24.31 -18.77 -1.87
N GLN A 387 -25.32 -18.15 -2.51
CA GLN A 387 -25.31 -17.88 -3.95
C GLN A 387 -24.18 -16.93 -4.35
N TRP A 388 -23.89 -15.91 -3.55
CA TRP A 388 -22.76 -15.02 -3.80
C TRP A 388 -21.42 -15.73 -3.59
N ALA A 389 -21.31 -16.67 -2.62
CA ALA A 389 -20.13 -17.51 -2.45
C ALA A 389 -19.83 -18.39 -3.68
N ARG A 390 -20.86 -19.05 -4.25
CA ARG A 390 -20.74 -19.81 -5.49
C ARG A 390 -20.21 -18.94 -6.64
N LYS A 391 -20.74 -17.72 -6.79
CA LYS A 391 -20.28 -16.76 -7.80
C LYS A 391 -18.86 -16.23 -7.51
N ALA A 392 -18.47 -16.11 -6.23
CA ALA A 392 -17.11 -15.75 -5.84
C ALA A 392 -16.07 -16.84 -6.18
N SER A 393 -16.45 -18.13 -6.14
CA SER A 393 -15.56 -19.26 -6.46
C SER A 393 -14.93 -19.17 -7.85
N PHE A 394 -15.62 -18.62 -8.85
CA PHE A 394 -15.03 -18.37 -10.18
C PHE A 394 -13.83 -17.41 -10.12
N PHE A 395 -13.93 -16.35 -9.31
CA PHE A 395 -12.83 -15.37 -9.16
C PHE A 395 -11.64 -15.97 -8.40
N THR A 396 -11.85 -16.96 -7.52
CA THR A 396 -10.80 -17.58 -6.69
C THR A 396 -10.30 -18.94 -7.17
N MET A 397 -10.84 -19.48 -8.27
CA MET A 397 -10.61 -20.87 -8.73
C MET A 397 -10.95 -21.91 -7.64
N GLY A 398 -12.13 -21.74 -7.05
CA GLY A 398 -12.69 -22.62 -6.03
C GLY A 398 -12.12 -22.33 -4.64
N ASN A 399 -11.85 -23.38 -3.87
CA ASN A 399 -11.42 -23.32 -2.47
C ASN A 399 -9.91 -23.02 -2.27
N MET A 400 -9.32 -22.21 -3.16
CA MET A 400 -7.91 -21.80 -3.06
C MET A 400 -7.67 -20.96 -1.79
N THR A 401 -6.60 -21.28 -1.05
CA THR A 401 -6.16 -20.51 0.12
C THR A 401 -5.16 -19.40 -0.23
N PHE A 402 -4.94 -18.46 0.70
CA PHE A 402 -3.94 -17.40 0.53
C PHE A 402 -2.53 -17.97 0.30
N LYS A 403 -2.18 -19.08 0.96
CA LYS A 403 -0.92 -19.79 0.74
C LYS A 403 -0.84 -20.41 -0.66
N GLU A 404 -1.89 -21.14 -1.09
CA GLU A 404 -1.93 -21.77 -2.42
C GLU A 404 -1.81 -20.74 -3.56
N ALA A 405 -2.47 -19.58 -3.43
CA ALA A 405 -2.36 -18.49 -4.40
C ALA A 405 -0.95 -17.85 -4.45
N PHE A 406 -0.32 -17.68 -3.30
CA PHE A 406 1.05 -17.17 -3.19
C PHE A 406 2.08 -18.16 -3.79
N GLU A 407 1.91 -19.46 -3.52
CA GLU A 407 2.71 -20.53 -4.14
C GLU A 407 2.51 -20.59 -5.66
N ARG A 408 1.29 -20.35 -6.17
CA ARG A 408 0.99 -20.34 -7.61
C ARG A 408 1.63 -19.17 -8.37
N THR A 409 1.51 -17.94 -7.85
CA THR A 409 1.83 -16.72 -8.63
C THR A 409 2.99 -15.88 -8.09
N GLY A 410 3.46 -16.17 -6.88
CA GLY A 410 4.42 -15.33 -6.14
C GLY A 410 3.87 -13.97 -5.70
N ARG A 411 2.62 -13.62 -6.06
CA ARG A 411 1.96 -12.35 -5.70
C ARG A 411 1.33 -12.47 -4.32
N ILE A 412 1.45 -11.40 -3.55
CA ILE A 412 1.01 -11.33 -2.16
C ILE A 412 -0.38 -10.69 -2.14
N LEU A 413 -1.41 -11.52 -1.98
CA LEU A 413 -2.79 -11.08 -1.78
C LEU A 413 -3.00 -10.62 -0.33
N ASN A 414 -3.61 -9.46 -0.17
CA ASN A 414 -4.13 -8.94 1.09
C ASN A 414 -5.62 -8.60 0.95
N VAL A 415 -6.42 -8.99 1.94
CA VAL A 415 -7.87 -8.69 2.01
C VAL A 415 -8.20 -8.13 3.39
N SER A 416 -8.81 -6.94 3.46
CA SER A 416 -9.19 -6.32 4.73
C SER A 416 -10.58 -6.77 5.19
N VAL A 417 -10.71 -7.11 6.47
CA VAL A 417 -11.99 -7.46 7.11
C VAL A 417 -12.08 -6.87 8.51
N ILE A 418 -13.31 -6.67 9.02
CA ILE A 418 -13.57 -6.21 10.39
C ILE A 418 -14.41 -7.26 11.10
N PRO A 419 -14.05 -7.76 12.30
CA PRO A 419 -14.94 -8.61 13.09
C PRO A 419 -16.26 -7.89 13.41
N ALA A 420 -17.35 -8.62 13.58
CA ALA A 420 -18.67 -8.04 13.78
C ALA A 420 -18.80 -7.24 15.09
N ASP A 421 -17.90 -7.48 16.05
CA ASP A 421 -17.71 -6.71 17.28
C ASP A 421 -17.20 -5.28 17.00
N THR A 422 -17.71 -4.32 17.78
CA THR A 422 -17.45 -2.89 17.59
C THR A 422 -16.03 -2.49 18.01
N HIS A 423 -15.42 -3.16 19.00
CA HIS A 423 -14.11 -2.77 19.54
C HIS A 423 -12.93 -3.48 18.85
N SER A 424 -13.14 -4.70 18.35
CA SER A 424 -12.13 -5.48 17.62
C SER A 424 -11.59 -4.72 16.38
N PRO A 425 -10.27 -4.66 16.15
CA PRO A 425 -9.67 -3.89 15.06
C PRO A 425 -9.85 -4.55 13.69
N THR A 426 -9.51 -3.80 12.63
CA THR A 426 -9.34 -4.31 11.26
C THR A 426 -8.29 -5.43 11.23
N LYS A 427 -8.62 -6.57 10.61
CA LYS A 427 -7.69 -7.67 10.34
C LYS A 427 -7.31 -7.65 8.85
N LEU A 428 -6.02 -7.74 8.55
CA LEU A 428 -5.52 -7.90 7.17
C LEU A 428 -5.18 -9.38 6.93
N LEU A 429 -5.99 -10.05 6.12
CA LEU A 429 -5.86 -11.47 5.77
C LEU A 429 -4.91 -11.62 4.58
N ASN A 430 -3.85 -12.42 4.76
CA ASN A 430 -2.85 -12.73 3.76
C ASN A 430 -2.14 -14.07 4.07
N TYR A 431 -1.16 -14.45 3.26
CA TYR A 431 -0.44 -15.72 3.41
C TYR A 431 0.44 -15.83 4.68
N LEU A 432 0.67 -14.74 5.42
CA LEU A 432 1.39 -14.73 6.69
C LEU A 432 0.42 -14.78 7.88
N THR A 433 -0.68 -14.02 7.82
CA THR A 433 -1.65 -13.90 8.92
C THR A 433 -2.72 -14.99 8.92
N ALA A 434 -3.06 -15.52 7.75
CA ALA A 434 -4.12 -16.51 7.56
C ALA A 434 -3.84 -17.44 6.36
N PRO A 435 -2.71 -18.17 6.33
CA PRO A 435 -2.27 -18.98 5.17
C PRO A 435 -3.32 -19.95 4.64
N ASP A 436 -4.01 -20.65 5.55
CA ASP A 436 -4.96 -21.72 5.23
C ASP A 436 -6.42 -21.21 5.16
N CYS A 437 -6.64 -19.90 5.24
CA CYS A 437 -7.95 -19.29 5.03
C CYS A 437 -8.31 -19.30 3.54
N VAL A 438 -9.56 -19.63 3.22
CA VAL A 438 -10.05 -19.75 1.85
C VAL A 438 -10.45 -18.38 1.31
N ILE A 439 -9.88 -18.01 0.16
CA ILE A 439 -9.93 -16.64 -0.37
C ILE A 439 -11.38 -16.19 -0.62
N TYR A 440 -12.28 -17.06 -1.10
CA TYR A 440 -13.67 -16.65 -1.34
C TYR A 440 -14.37 -16.23 -0.04
N SER A 441 -14.13 -16.93 1.08
CA SER A 441 -14.74 -16.58 2.37
C SER A 441 -14.25 -15.21 2.88
N ALA A 442 -12.96 -14.92 2.73
CA ALA A 442 -12.37 -13.63 3.04
C ALA A 442 -12.90 -12.51 2.13
N VAL A 443 -13.10 -12.78 0.83
CA VAL A 443 -13.65 -11.82 -0.14
C VAL A 443 -15.13 -11.50 0.14
N ILE A 444 -15.96 -12.49 0.48
CA ILE A 444 -17.36 -12.23 0.90
C ILE A 444 -17.38 -11.42 2.18
N ALA A 445 -16.59 -11.79 3.20
CA ALA A 445 -16.49 -11.05 4.45
C ALA A 445 -16.02 -9.61 4.22
N SER A 446 -15.07 -9.40 3.31
CA SER A 446 -14.61 -8.06 2.90
C SER A 446 -15.67 -7.26 2.14
N ALA A 447 -16.68 -7.90 1.53
CA ALA A 447 -17.81 -7.26 0.85
C ALA A 447 -19.11 -7.23 1.69
N ALA A 448 -19.07 -7.67 2.96
CA ALA A 448 -20.22 -7.76 3.85
C ALA A 448 -20.61 -6.39 4.44
N VAL A 449 -21.15 -5.51 3.58
CA VAL A 449 -21.73 -4.20 3.94
C VAL A 449 -23.15 -4.41 4.50
N PRO A 450 -23.47 -3.85 5.69
CA PRO A 450 -24.82 -3.91 6.25
C PRO A 450 -25.90 -3.43 5.26
N GLY A 451 -27.00 -4.18 5.13
CA GLY A 451 -28.05 -3.92 4.14
C GLY A 451 -27.82 -4.60 2.77
N ILE A 452 -26.56 -4.89 2.41
CA ILE A 452 -26.19 -5.51 1.12
C ILE A 452 -25.97 -7.01 1.29
N ILE A 453 -25.05 -7.39 2.18
CA ILE A 453 -24.67 -8.76 2.52
C ILE A 453 -24.57 -8.85 4.06
N ASN A 454 -25.13 -9.91 4.65
CA ASN A 454 -25.05 -10.13 6.08
C ASN A 454 -23.62 -10.51 6.53
N PRO A 455 -23.23 -10.28 7.79
CA PRO A 455 -21.92 -10.68 8.31
C PRO A 455 -21.62 -12.17 8.09
N VAL A 456 -20.36 -12.51 7.80
CA VAL A 456 -19.95 -13.84 7.30
C VAL A 456 -18.81 -14.44 8.13
N VAL A 457 -18.83 -15.77 8.31
CA VAL A 457 -17.75 -16.54 8.96
C VAL A 457 -16.62 -16.80 7.96
N LEU A 458 -15.36 -16.68 8.42
CA LEU A 458 -14.18 -17.05 7.62
C LEU A 458 -13.99 -18.57 7.64
N MET A 459 -13.64 -19.17 6.51
CA MET A 459 -13.43 -20.62 6.39
C MET A 459 -11.94 -20.95 6.24
N THR A 460 -11.48 -21.95 7.00
CA THR A 460 -10.14 -22.54 6.87
C THR A 460 -10.20 -23.89 6.17
N LYS A 461 -9.15 -24.20 5.40
CA LYS A 461 -8.94 -25.48 4.73
C LYS A 461 -8.14 -26.39 5.66
N GLY A 462 -8.76 -27.44 6.17
CA GLY A 462 -8.07 -28.40 7.02
C GLY A 462 -7.02 -29.22 6.27
N LYS A 463 -6.12 -29.89 7.00
CA LYS A 463 -5.15 -30.84 6.43
C LYS A 463 -5.82 -31.96 5.61
N ASP A 464 -7.06 -32.30 5.96
CA ASP A 464 -7.92 -33.27 5.26
C ASP A 464 -8.54 -32.72 3.95
N GLY A 465 -8.17 -31.51 3.53
CA GLY A 465 -8.74 -30.80 2.37
C GLY A 465 -10.13 -30.17 2.62
N LYS A 466 -10.90 -30.69 3.59
CA LYS A 466 -12.25 -30.20 3.95
C LYS A 466 -12.22 -28.83 4.62
N LEU A 467 -13.24 -28.02 4.35
CA LEU A 467 -13.40 -26.72 4.98
C LEU A 467 -14.05 -26.80 6.37
N ARG A 468 -13.63 -25.90 7.25
CA ARG A 468 -14.17 -25.68 8.61
C ARG A 468 -14.28 -24.18 8.88
N PRO A 469 -15.08 -23.73 9.87
CA PRO A 469 -14.95 -22.38 10.40
C PRO A 469 -13.52 -22.12 10.90
N HIS A 470 -13.02 -20.90 10.71
CA HIS A 470 -11.76 -20.46 11.32
C HIS A 470 -11.84 -20.52 12.85
N ASP A 471 -10.73 -20.86 13.51
CA ASP A 471 -10.67 -21.30 14.91
C ASP A 471 -11.13 -20.26 15.95
N PHE A 472 -11.33 -19.02 15.52
CA PHE A 472 -12.08 -17.99 16.23
C PHE A 472 -13.35 -17.67 15.45
N SER A 473 -14.43 -18.42 15.70
CA SER A 473 -15.70 -18.33 14.99
C SER A 473 -16.44 -17.03 15.30
N GLN A 474 -15.97 -15.94 14.70
CA GLN A 474 -16.59 -14.63 14.70
C GLN A 474 -17.15 -14.34 13.31
N LEU A 475 -18.33 -13.73 13.26
CA LEU A 475 -18.84 -13.09 12.05
C LEU A 475 -17.94 -11.89 11.69
N HIS A 476 -17.73 -11.63 10.40
CA HIS A 476 -16.93 -10.53 9.88
C HIS A 476 -17.74 -9.67 8.88
N LYS A 477 -17.30 -8.42 8.70
CA LYS A 477 -17.91 -7.31 7.96
C LYS A 477 -16.88 -6.63 7.04
N ASP A 478 -17.37 -5.84 6.09
CA ASP A 478 -16.56 -5.08 5.12
C ASP A 478 -15.53 -4.16 5.79
N GLY A 479 -14.26 -4.25 5.37
CA GLY A 479 -13.14 -3.48 5.91
C GLY A 479 -13.24 -1.97 5.68
N SER A 480 -13.89 -1.55 4.58
CA SER A 480 -14.09 -0.14 4.21
C SER A 480 -15.01 0.64 5.16
N LEU A 481 -15.65 -0.02 6.13
CA LEU A 481 -16.40 0.67 7.20
C LEU A 481 -15.48 1.43 8.17
N ARG A 482 -14.19 1.05 8.29
CA ARG A 482 -13.19 1.79 9.09
C ARG A 482 -11.95 2.18 8.29
N VAL A 483 -11.40 1.27 7.49
CA VAL A 483 -10.15 1.47 6.73
C VAL A 483 -10.25 0.79 5.37
N ASP A 484 -10.63 1.56 4.35
CA ASP A 484 -10.69 1.10 2.96
C ASP A 484 -9.30 0.71 2.39
N ILE A 485 -8.22 1.37 2.82
CA ILE A 485 -6.85 1.02 2.40
C ILE A 485 -5.89 0.97 3.60
N PRO A 486 -5.46 -0.23 4.03
CA PRO A 486 -4.61 -0.43 5.21
C PRO A 486 -3.12 -0.18 4.89
N LEU A 487 -2.76 1.07 4.54
CA LEU A 487 -1.38 1.44 4.19
C LEU A 487 -0.39 1.19 5.34
N GLN A 488 -0.81 1.39 6.59
CA GLN A 488 0.04 1.15 7.76
C GLN A 488 0.37 -0.34 7.95
N ASP A 489 -0.64 -1.21 7.80
CA ASP A 489 -0.44 -2.67 7.96
C ASP A 489 0.44 -3.23 6.83
N LEU A 490 0.29 -2.72 5.60
CA LEU A 490 1.17 -3.04 4.48
C LEU A 490 2.62 -2.56 4.70
N HIS A 491 2.80 -1.42 5.35
CA HIS A 491 4.13 -0.94 5.74
C HIS A 491 4.75 -1.85 6.81
N LEU A 492 4.01 -2.21 7.86
CA LEU A 492 4.47 -3.07 8.94
C LEU A 492 4.78 -4.51 8.49
N LEU A 493 3.92 -5.10 7.64
CA LEU A 493 4.06 -6.51 7.21
C LEU A 493 5.05 -6.70 6.05
N TYR A 494 5.16 -5.72 5.14
CA TYR A 494 5.86 -5.88 3.86
C TYR A 494 6.85 -4.75 3.52
N ASN A 495 7.06 -3.78 4.44
CA ASN A 495 7.87 -2.57 4.18
C ASN A 495 7.44 -1.85 2.90
N VAL A 496 6.13 -1.77 2.66
CA VAL A 496 5.58 -1.02 1.52
C VAL A 496 5.79 0.46 1.75
N ASN A 497 6.45 1.10 0.77
CA ASN A 497 6.82 2.52 0.80
C ASN A 497 6.27 3.30 -0.40
N PHE A 498 5.79 2.59 -1.43
CA PHE A 498 5.22 3.17 -2.65
C PHE A 498 3.86 2.52 -2.96
N SER A 499 2.76 3.26 -2.73
CA SER A 499 1.40 2.76 -2.94
C SER A 499 0.76 3.29 -4.22
N VAL A 500 0.46 2.40 -5.15
CA VAL A 500 -0.39 2.66 -6.31
C VAL A 500 -1.83 2.37 -5.91
N VAL A 501 -2.57 3.41 -5.56
CA VAL A 501 -3.98 3.29 -5.16
C VAL A 501 -4.87 3.41 -6.39
N SER A 502 -5.82 2.50 -6.58
CA SER A 502 -6.94 2.68 -7.50
C SER A 502 -8.19 2.97 -6.69
N GLN A 503 -8.64 4.22 -6.70
CA GLN A 503 -9.77 4.65 -5.88
C GLN A 503 -11.07 4.74 -6.69
N VAL A 504 -12.07 3.96 -6.30
CA VAL A 504 -13.37 3.80 -6.99
C VAL A 504 -14.58 4.20 -6.15
N ASN A 505 -14.41 4.59 -4.88
CA ASN A 505 -15.54 4.80 -3.97
C ASN A 505 -16.39 5.99 -4.47
N PRO A 506 -17.71 5.83 -4.68
CA PRO A 506 -18.54 6.83 -5.37
C PRO A 506 -18.45 8.21 -4.76
N HIS A 507 -18.54 8.32 -3.43
CA HIS A 507 -18.54 9.60 -2.73
C HIS A 507 -17.29 10.45 -3.02
N ILE A 508 -16.12 9.83 -3.25
CA ILE A 508 -14.86 10.55 -3.51
C ILE A 508 -14.78 11.06 -4.95
N HIS A 509 -15.45 10.40 -5.91
CA HIS A 509 -15.44 10.83 -7.32
C HIS A 509 -15.95 12.28 -7.50
N LEU A 510 -16.83 12.75 -6.62
CA LEU A 510 -17.35 14.13 -6.61
C LEU A 510 -16.31 15.15 -6.13
N PHE A 511 -15.53 14.78 -5.10
CA PHE A 511 -14.54 15.65 -4.47
C PHE A 511 -13.16 15.65 -5.14
N ASN A 512 -12.94 14.82 -6.17
CA ASN A 512 -11.67 14.78 -6.87
C ASN A 512 -11.40 16.09 -7.64
N PHE A 513 -10.30 16.76 -7.29
CA PHE A 513 -9.77 17.93 -7.99
C PHE A 513 -8.26 18.05 -7.80
N ALA A 514 -7.52 17.74 -8.86
CA ALA A 514 -6.08 17.95 -8.91
C ALA A 514 -5.76 19.45 -9.14
N SER A 515 -5.71 20.23 -8.05
CA SER A 515 -5.57 21.70 -8.07
C SER A 515 -4.27 22.22 -8.72
N ARG A 516 -3.21 21.40 -8.73
CA ARG A 516 -1.93 21.64 -9.44
C ARG A 516 -1.66 20.59 -10.54
N GLY A 517 -2.73 20.03 -11.13
CA GLY A 517 -2.65 18.95 -12.11
C GLY A 517 -2.29 17.60 -11.48
N SER A 518 -2.25 16.55 -12.30
CA SER A 518 -1.87 15.18 -11.89
C SER A 518 -0.83 14.61 -12.83
N PRO A 519 -0.05 13.57 -12.46
CA PRO A 519 0.90 12.91 -13.35
C PRO A 519 0.34 12.66 -14.76
N GLY A 520 1.09 13.09 -15.77
CA GLY A 520 0.72 12.99 -17.19
C GLY A 520 -0.49 13.85 -17.62
N ARG A 521 -0.91 14.82 -16.81
CA ARG A 521 -2.02 15.77 -17.08
C ARG A 521 -1.72 17.17 -16.49
N PRO A 522 -0.89 17.99 -17.17
CA PRO A 522 -0.59 19.34 -16.75
C PRO A 522 -1.78 20.29 -16.87
N VAL A 523 -1.74 21.35 -16.05
CA VAL A 523 -2.83 22.35 -15.93
C VAL A 523 -3.03 23.08 -17.26
N SER A 524 -4.27 23.38 -17.63
CA SER A 524 -4.55 24.07 -18.91
C SER A 524 -4.01 25.51 -18.97
N HIS A 525 -3.70 26.13 -17.83
CA HIS A 525 -3.21 27.50 -17.69
C HIS A 525 -1.66 27.58 -17.76
N ARG A 526 -1.10 28.77 -18.09
CA ARG A 526 0.35 29.12 -18.09
C ARG A 526 1.31 27.96 -18.43
N ARG A 527 1.13 27.34 -19.61
CA ARG A 527 1.92 26.18 -20.10
C ARG A 527 2.16 25.10 -19.03
N GLY A 528 1.09 24.63 -18.39
CA GLY A 528 1.14 23.56 -17.38
C GLY A 528 1.34 24.02 -15.94
N ARG A 529 1.75 25.28 -15.71
CA ARG A 529 2.23 25.75 -14.41
C ARG A 529 1.16 26.53 -13.63
N GLY A 530 1.14 26.33 -12.31
CA GLY A 530 0.26 27.04 -11.38
C GLY A 530 -1.01 26.28 -11.02
N TRP A 531 -2.09 27.01 -10.75
CA TRP A 531 -3.33 26.48 -10.16
C TRP A 531 -4.45 26.32 -11.21
N ARG A 532 -5.26 25.27 -11.05
CA ARG A 532 -6.33 24.89 -11.98
C ARG A 532 -7.51 25.85 -11.87
N GLY A 533 -7.80 26.56 -12.98
CA GLY A 533 -8.76 27.67 -12.99
C GLY A 533 -8.26 28.96 -12.32
N GLY A 534 -6.95 29.06 -12.04
CA GLY A 534 -6.38 30.19 -11.29
C GLY A 534 -6.34 29.95 -9.77
N TRP A 535 -5.68 30.86 -9.05
CA TRP A 535 -5.46 30.70 -7.61
C TRP A 535 -6.76 30.75 -6.80
N PHE A 536 -7.54 31.83 -6.94
CA PHE A 536 -8.77 32.04 -6.16
C PHE A 536 -9.76 30.88 -6.26
N LEU A 537 -10.06 30.38 -7.47
CA LEU A 537 -10.99 29.26 -7.64
C LEU A 537 -10.43 27.94 -7.09
N SER A 538 -9.13 27.67 -7.23
CA SER A 538 -8.50 26.50 -6.56
C SER A 538 -8.46 26.64 -5.03
N ALA A 539 -8.29 27.86 -4.51
CA ALA A 539 -8.27 28.12 -3.07
C ALA A 539 -9.67 27.97 -2.46
N ALA A 540 -10.71 28.51 -3.10
CA ALA A 540 -12.10 28.33 -2.70
C ALA A 540 -12.53 26.85 -2.74
N GLU A 541 -12.13 26.12 -3.78
CA GLU A 541 -12.38 24.67 -3.93
C GLU A 541 -11.78 23.87 -2.77
N HIS A 542 -10.54 24.20 -2.39
CA HIS A 542 -9.82 23.57 -1.29
C HIS A 542 -10.36 23.98 0.09
N TYR A 543 -10.79 25.23 0.24
CA TYR A 543 -11.38 25.76 1.46
C TYR A 543 -12.72 25.07 1.78
N LEU A 544 -13.64 25.05 0.82
CA LEU A 544 -14.96 24.39 0.97
C LEU A 544 -14.84 22.90 1.33
N LYS A 545 -13.81 22.21 0.80
CA LYS A 545 -13.49 20.82 1.22
C LYS A 545 -13.09 20.71 2.67
N ILE A 546 -12.24 21.61 3.17
CA ILE A 546 -11.80 21.60 4.57
C ILE A 546 -12.98 21.87 5.49
N GLU A 547 -13.86 22.81 5.14
CA GLU A 547 -15.07 23.12 5.93
C GLU A 547 -16.04 21.93 5.97
N MET A 548 -16.35 21.29 4.83
CA MET A 548 -17.18 20.08 4.80
C MET A 548 -16.56 18.94 5.63
N LEU A 549 -15.25 18.70 5.50
CA LEU A 549 -14.55 17.68 6.30
C LEU A 549 -14.53 18.00 7.79
N LYS A 550 -14.39 19.28 8.18
CA LYS A 550 -14.53 19.75 9.56
C LYS A 550 -15.92 19.44 10.10
N TRP A 551 -16.98 19.69 9.34
CA TRP A 551 -18.34 19.33 9.76
C TRP A 551 -18.56 17.82 9.89
N PHE A 552 -17.98 16.99 9.01
CA PHE A 552 -18.01 15.53 9.17
C PHE A 552 -17.23 15.06 10.42
N ARG A 553 -16.12 15.72 10.80
CA ARG A 553 -15.45 15.48 12.08
C ARG A 553 -16.37 15.83 13.26
N VAL A 554 -16.96 17.02 13.28
CA VAL A 554 -17.94 17.42 14.33
C VAL A 554 -19.10 16.42 14.46
N ILE A 555 -19.61 15.88 13.35
CA ILE A 555 -20.65 14.83 13.36
C ILE A 555 -20.15 13.51 13.98
N ARG A 556 -18.88 13.12 13.75
CA ARG A 556 -18.24 11.95 14.38
C ARG A 556 -18.04 12.18 15.88
N ASP A 557 -17.38 13.27 16.23
CA ASP A 557 -16.84 13.55 17.56
C ASP A 557 -17.94 13.83 18.59
N LEU A 558 -19.11 14.31 18.13
CA LEU A 558 -20.33 14.49 18.94
C LEU A 558 -21.33 13.32 18.83
N GLU A 559 -20.94 12.19 18.22
CA GLU A 559 -21.80 11.02 17.91
C GLU A 559 -23.20 11.36 17.37
N LEU A 560 -23.32 12.35 16.48
CA LEU A 560 -24.63 12.85 16.05
C LEU A 560 -25.34 11.88 15.09
N LEU A 561 -24.61 11.12 14.29
CA LEU A 561 -25.18 10.13 13.37
C LEU A 561 -25.79 8.92 14.13
N PRO A 562 -26.98 8.43 13.74
CA PRO A 562 -27.57 7.23 14.33
C PRO A 562 -26.82 5.96 13.89
N GLU A 563 -26.75 4.97 14.76
CA GLU A 563 -26.19 3.64 14.45
C GLU A 563 -27.11 2.84 13.51
N LEU A 564 -27.00 3.11 12.21
CA LEU A 564 -27.64 2.31 11.17
C LEU A 564 -26.99 0.92 11.11
N GLY A 565 -27.62 -0.05 11.78
CA GLY A 565 -27.15 -1.45 11.84
C GLY A 565 -26.07 -1.71 12.92
N ASN A 566 -26.13 -1.01 14.05
CA ASN A 566 -25.15 -1.06 15.14
C ASN A 566 -23.71 -0.72 14.67
N GLN A 567 -23.53 0.26 13.78
CA GLN A 567 -22.23 0.67 13.21
C GLN A 567 -22.15 2.19 12.99
N ASN A 568 -20.95 2.75 13.18
CA ASN A 568 -20.66 4.18 13.07
C ASN A 568 -20.19 4.55 11.65
N TRP A 569 -21.13 4.94 10.79
CA TRP A 569 -20.88 5.35 9.40
C TRP A 569 -20.11 6.68 9.25
N SER A 570 -19.97 7.45 10.32
CA SER A 570 -19.20 8.71 10.38
C SER A 570 -17.76 8.55 9.88
N ASN A 571 -17.11 7.44 10.21
CA ASN A 571 -15.72 7.17 9.83
C ASN A 571 -15.52 7.01 8.31
N VAL A 572 -16.55 6.59 7.55
CA VAL A 572 -16.44 6.34 6.10
C VAL A 572 -16.10 7.62 5.33
N PHE A 573 -16.61 8.78 5.76
CA PHE A 573 -16.34 10.07 5.10
C PHE A 573 -14.99 10.69 5.48
N LEU A 574 -14.27 10.12 6.46
CA LEU A 574 -13.07 10.70 7.06
C LEU A 574 -11.78 9.91 6.76
N GLN A 575 -11.86 8.84 5.96
CA GLN A 575 -10.72 7.96 5.69
C GLN A 575 -9.70 8.60 4.74
N LYS A 576 -8.44 8.13 4.83
CA LYS A 576 -7.35 8.56 3.96
C LYS A 576 -7.32 7.69 2.69
N PHE A 577 -7.84 8.25 1.59
CA PHE A 577 -8.04 7.56 0.30
C PHE A 577 -6.95 7.83 -0.75
N GLU A 578 -5.77 8.30 -0.33
CA GLU A 578 -4.67 8.66 -1.22
C GLU A 578 -3.39 7.88 -0.89
N GLY A 579 -2.62 7.56 -1.93
CA GLY A 579 -1.31 6.93 -1.83
C GLY A 579 -0.27 7.66 -2.67
N SER A 580 0.92 7.06 -2.82
CA SER A 580 2.01 7.62 -3.63
C SER A 580 1.58 7.93 -5.07
N VAL A 581 0.70 7.09 -5.64
CA VAL A 581 0.09 7.28 -6.96
C VAL A 581 -1.40 6.90 -6.93
N THR A 582 -2.27 7.86 -6.61
CA THR A 582 -3.73 7.64 -6.64
C THR A 582 -4.29 7.73 -8.08
N ILE A 583 -4.91 6.65 -8.56
CA ILE A 583 -5.57 6.46 -9.86
C ILE A 583 -7.08 6.60 -9.66
N TRP A 584 -7.71 7.39 -10.54
CA TRP A 584 -9.10 7.81 -10.41
C TRP A 584 -9.84 7.53 -11.73
N PRO A 585 -10.83 6.62 -11.77
CA PRO A 585 -11.66 6.40 -12.95
C PRO A 585 -12.51 7.63 -13.29
N LYS A 586 -13.01 7.66 -14.54
CA LYS A 586 -13.98 8.66 -15.00
C LYS A 586 -15.37 8.03 -15.11
N SER A 587 -16.08 7.99 -13.99
CA SER A 587 -17.51 7.65 -13.94
C SER A 587 -18.36 8.70 -14.66
N ARG A 588 -19.47 8.26 -15.24
CA ARG A 588 -20.56 9.11 -15.78
C ARG A 588 -21.66 9.25 -14.74
N ILE A 589 -22.50 10.29 -14.85
CA ILE A 589 -23.71 10.42 -14.02
C ILE A 589 -24.62 9.18 -14.17
N ALA A 590 -24.75 8.65 -15.40
CA ALA A 590 -25.50 7.44 -15.70
C ALA A 590 -24.95 6.14 -15.07
N ASP A 591 -23.73 6.14 -14.53
CA ASP A 591 -23.14 4.97 -13.86
C ASP A 591 -23.66 4.85 -12.41
N TRP A 592 -24.01 5.97 -11.77
CA TRP A 592 -24.48 6.01 -10.37
C TRP A 592 -25.77 5.21 -10.12
N PRO A 593 -26.86 5.30 -10.93
CA PRO A 593 -28.02 4.45 -10.73
C PRO A 593 -27.76 2.96 -11.03
N ARG A 594 -26.63 2.63 -11.68
CA ARG A 594 -26.19 1.26 -12.00
C ARG A 594 -25.10 0.74 -11.03
N ILE A 595 -24.93 1.39 -9.88
CA ILE A 595 -23.90 1.05 -8.87
C ILE A 595 -24.06 -0.37 -8.27
N LEU A 596 -25.28 -0.89 -8.24
CA LEU A 596 -25.62 -2.25 -7.79
C LEU A 596 -26.34 -3.00 -8.92
N THR A 597 -25.69 -3.04 -10.08
CA THR A 597 -26.12 -3.73 -11.31
C THR A 597 -24.87 -4.25 -12.01
N ASP A 598 -24.95 -5.42 -12.63
CA ASP A 598 -23.83 -6.01 -13.37
C ASP A 598 -23.59 -5.28 -14.71
N PRO A 599 -22.35 -5.27 -15.25
CA PRO A 599 -22.02 -4.59 -16.49
C PRO A 599 -22.17 -5.51 -17.72
N ASP A 600 -22.96 -5.09 -18.71
CA ASP A 600 -22.97 -5.73 -20.04
C ASP A 600 -21.55 -5.82 -20.65
N ARG A 601 -21.28 -6.78 -21.55
CA ARG A 601 -20.00 -6.87 -22.31
C ARG A 601 -19.50 -5.51 -22.83
N ASN A 602 -20.41 -4.69 -23.38
CA ASN A 602 -20.11 -3.35 -23.91
C ASN A 602 -19.75 -2.34 -22.81
N GLU A 603 -20.41 -2.42 -21.65
CA GLU A 603 -20.18 -1.53 -20.51
C GLU A 603 -18.90 -1.94 -19.75
N LEU A 604 -18.61 -3.23 -19.62
CA LEU A 604 -17.33 -3.73 -19.12
C LEU A 604 -16.18 -3.32 -20.05
N ALA A 605 -16.33 -3.44 -21.37
CA ALA A 605 -15.34 -2.95 -22.34
C ALA A 605 -15.07 -1.45 -22.15
N ARG A 606 -16.11 -0.64 -21.90
CA ARG A 606 -15.98 0.79 -21.55
C ARG A 606 -15.23 0.98 -20.23
N MET A 607 -15.57 0.23 -19.18
CA MET A 607 -14.93 0.33 -17.86
C MET A 607 -13.45 -0.03 -17.92
N ILE A 608 -13.09 -1.14 -18.59
CA ILE A 608 -11.69 -1.54 -18.86
C ILE A 608 -10.95 -0.41 -19.60
N ARG A 609 -11.52 0.10 -20.71
CA ARG A 609 -10.89 1.19 -21.48
C ARG A 609 -10.70 2.47 -20.67
N VAL A 610 -11.68 2.85 -19.83
CA VAL A 610 -11.58 4.03 -18.95
C VAL A 610 -10.49 3.81 -17.91
N GLY A 611 -10.41 2.63 -17.28
CA GLY A 611 -9.35 2.27 -16.33
C GLY A 611 -7.96 2.37 -16.95
N GLN A 612 -7.79 1.86 -18.18
CA GLN A 612 -6.54 2.00 -18.94
C GLN A 612 -6.20 3.49 -19.19
N GLN A 613 -7.15 4.26 -19.73
CA GLN A 613 -6.95 5.69 -20.07
C GLN A 613 -6.71 6.62 -18.87
N VAL A 614 -7.02 6.21 -17.64
CA VAL A 614 -6.65 6.95 -16.41
C VAL A 614 -5.33 6.47 -15.78
N THR A 615 -4.83 5.32 -16.21
CA THR A 615 -3.59 4.69 -15.74
C THR A 615 -2.39 5.07 -16.62
N TRP A 616 -2.54 5.10 -17.95
CA TRP A 616 -1.48 5.49 -18.90
C TRP A 616 -0.68 6.77 -18.51
N PRO A 617 -1.31 7.87 -18.02
CA PRO A 617 -0.59 9.06 -17.56
C PRO A 617 0.37 8.85 -16.38
N LYS A 618 0.22 7.74 -15.64
CA LYS A 618 0.98 7.38 -14.43
C LYS A 618 1.95 6.23 -14.65
N VAL A 619 1.81 5.48 -15.75
CA VAL A 619 2.69 4.34 -16.11
C VAL A 619 4.17 4.72 -15.96
N LYS A 620 4.61 5.86 -16.51
CA LYS A 620 6.03 6.24 -16.45
C LYS A 620 6.55 6.56 -15.03
N MET A 621 5.69 7.01 -14.12
CA MET A 621 6.07 7.22 -12.70
C MET A 621 6.22 5.88 -11.96
N ILE A 622 5.34 4.92 -12.24
CA ILE A 622 5.37 3.56 -11.68
C ILE A 622 6.54 2.75 -12.26
N GLU A 623 6.78 2.86 -13.57
CA GLU A 623 7.91 2.25 -14.28
C GLU A 623 9.24 2.67 -13.65
N ASN A 624 9.40 3.97 -13.38
CA ASN A 624 10.60 4.54 -12.81
C ASN A 624 10.91 4.01 -11.41
N ARG A 625 9.89 3.75 -10.58
CA ARG A 625 10.04 3.04 -9.29
C ARG A 625 10.42 1.58 -9.50
N LEU A 626 9.60 0.84 -10.24
CA LEU A 626 9.72 -0.61 -10.41
C LEU A 626 11.01 -1.01 -11.14
N LYS A 627 11.61 -0.12 -11.94
CA LYS A 627 12.93 -0.33 -12.57
C LYS A 627 14.04 -0.52 -11.53
N ILE A 628 14.04 0.28 -10.47
CA ILE A 628 15.02 0.16 -9.37
C ILE A 628 14.71 -1.07 -8.52
N GLU A 629 13.44 -1.27 -8.16
CA GLU A 629 12.96 -2.41 -7.36
C GLU A 629 13.31 -3.76 -7.99
N ARG A 630 13.15 -3.92 -9.31
CA ARG A 630 13.54 -5.13 -10.05
C ARG A 630 15.02 -5.43 -10.00
N GLN A 631 15.87 -4.41 -10.13
CA GLN A 631 17.32 -4.62 -10.07
C GLN A 631 17.73 -5.14 -8.68
N ILE A 632 17.07 -4.68 -7.62
CA ILE A 632 17.30 -5.17 -6.26
C ILE A 632 16.79 -6.61 -6.12
N ASP A 633 15.55 -6.92 -6.52
CA ASP A 633 14.99 -8.27 -6.37
C ASP A 633 15.65 -9.33 -7.26
N LEU A 634 16.16 -8.95 -8.44
CA LEU A 634 17.04 -9.82 -9.24
C LEU A 634 18.34 -10.12 -8.50
N GLY A 635 19.04 -9.09 -7.99
CA GLY A 635 20.29 -9.29 -7.23
C GLY A 635 20.09 -10.14 -5.97
N ARG A 636 18.98 -9.97 -5.25
CA ARG A 636 18.60 -10.85 -4.11
C ARG A 636 18.36 -12.29 -4.53
N THR A 637 17.81 -12.50 -5.72
CA THR A 637 17.52 -13.84 -6.25
C THR A 637 18.80 -14.54 -6.69
N GLU A 638 19.67 -13.84 -7.42
CA GLU A 638 20.97 -14.34 -7.89
C GLU A 638 21.90 -14.70 -6.72
N VAL A 639 21.99 -13.84 -5.70
CA VAL A 639 22.80 -14.13 -4.50
C VAL A 639 22.25 -15.33 -3.73
N ARG A 640 20.93 -15.50 -3.65
CA ARG A 640 20.33 -16.69 -3.02
C ARG A 640 20.61 -17.96 -3.83
N CYS A 641 20.64 -17.90 -5.16
CA CYS A 641 21.07 -19.03 -5.99
C CYS A 641 22.55 -19.36 -5.72
N ALA A 642 23.44 -18.37 -5.70
CA ALA A 642 24.86 -18.57 -5.42
C ALA A 642 25.12 -19.27 -4.08
N PHE A 643 24.39 -18.91 -3.00
CA PHE A 643 24.49 -19.62 -1.72
C PHE A 643 24.00 -21.08 -1.79
N ASN A 644 22.84 -21.31 -2.43
CA ASN A 644 22.34 -22.67 -2.62
C ASN A 644 23.31 -23.55 -3.42
N ASP A 645 23.99 -22.96 -4.42
CA ASP A 645 24.98 -23.67 -5.25
C ASP A 645 26.29 -23.93 -4.49
N SER A 646 26.71 -23.03 -3.58
CA SER A 646 27.85 -23.28 -2.68
C SER A 646 27.56 -24.35 -1.63
N ASP A 647 26.34 -24.37 -1.06
CA ASP A 647 25.91 -25.42 -0.13
C ASP A 647 25.76 -26.78 -0.84
N ALA A 648 25.31 -26.79 -2.11
CA ALA A 648 25.26 -28.00 -2.92
C ALA A 648 26.66 -28.56 -3.24
N THR A 649 27.66 -27.70 -3.44
CA THR A 649 29.04 -28.14 -3.69
C THR A 649 29.78 -28.57 -2.42
N SER A 650 29.51 -27.95 -1.25
CA SER A 650 30.10 -28.38 0.03
C SER A 650 29.64 -29.79 0.43
N HIS A 651 28.39 -30.16 0.14
CA HIS A 651 27.85 -31.52 0.31
C HIS A 651 28.30 -32.54 -0.75
N SER A 652 29.09 -32.15 -1.75
CA SER A 652 29.60 -33.06 -2.81
C SER A 652 30.98 -33.66 -2.49
N LEU A 653 31.63 -33.23 -1.40
CA LEU A 653 32.86 -33.86 -0.91
C LEU A 653 32.52 -35.12 -0.11
N ALA A 654 33.17 -36.24 -0.45
CA ALA A 654 32.83 -37.56 0.08
C ALA A 654 32.99 -37.63 1.63
N PRO A 655 32.11 -38.36 2.34
CA PRO A 655 32.17 -38.44 3.79
C PRO A 655 33.47 -39.16 4.24
N PRO A 656 34.25 -38.57 5.16
CA PRO A 656 35.43 -39.24 5.69
C PRO A 656 35.04 -40.47 6.50
N THR A 657 35.72 -41.59 6.24
CA THR A 657 35.48 -42.86 6.93
C THR A 657 35.90 -42.78 8.39
N LEU A 658 34.94 -42.63 9.30
CA LEU A 658 35.16 -42.79 10.74
C LEU A 658 35.27 -44.28 11.09
N SER A 659 36.31 -44.64 11.83
CA SER A 659 36.64 -46.01 12.18
C SER A 659 35.75 -46.57 13.30
N ARG A 660 35.40 -47.84 13.17
CA ARG A 660 34.57 -48.59 14.12
C ARG A 660 35.43 -49.06 15.31
N GLN A 661 35.28 -48.40 16.46
CA GLN A 661 35.53 -49.01 17.77
C GLN A 661 34.22 -49.09 18.55
N ALA A 662 34.08 -50.12 19.37
CA ALA A 662 32.84 -50.48 20.03
C ALA A 662 33.03 -50.68 21.53
N SER A 663 32.07 -50.20 22.32
CA SER A 663 31.85 -50.60 23.71
C SER A 663 30.35 -50.77 23.93
N SER A 664 29.98 -51.82 24.66
CA SER A 664 28.61 -52.34 24.72
C SER A 664 27.78 -51.79 25.88
N GLY A 665 26.47 -51.66 25.66
CA GLY A 665 25.42 -51.79 26.70
C GLY A 665 25.25 -50.64 27.71
N GLU A 666 24.15 -50.56 28.45
CA GLU A 666 22.85 -51.25 28.32
C GLU A 666 21.73 -50.41 29.00
N ILE A 667 20.48 -50.61 28.57
CA ILE A 667 19.21 -50.58 29.34
C ILE A 667 19.12 -49.68 30.61
N MET A 668 18.23 -48.66 30.65
CA MET A 668 16.89 -48.73 31.29
C MET A 668 16.12 -47.38 31.35
N THR A 669 14.92 -47.39 31.93
CA THR A 669 13.90 -46.31 31.93
C THR A 669 13.41 -45.90 33.33
N SER A 670 13.23 -44.59 33.55
CA SER A 670 12.31 -43.97 34.53
C SER A 670 12.29 -42.45 34.26
N ALA A 671 11.30 -41.59 34.52
CA ALA A 671 9.97 -41.56 35.16
C ALA A 671 9.91 -40.36 36.15
N ARG A 672 8.79 -39.62 36.09
CA ARG A 672 8.39 -38.38 36.82
C ARG A 672 8.38 -38.52 38.37
N PRO A 673 8.06 -37.46 39.17
CA PRO A 673 7.95 -36.01 38.94
C PRO A 673 8.74 -35.16 39.99
N ARG A 674 8.47 -33.85 40.11
CA ARG A 674 8.85 -32.99 41.25
C ARG A 674 7.67 -32.13 41.70
N ALA A 675 7.52 -31.84 43.00
CA ALA A 675 6.33 -31.18 43.56
C ALA A 675 6.66 -30.13 44.66
N THR A 676 5.93 -29.00 44.60
CA THR A 676 5.30 -28.21 45.70
C THR A 676 6.08 -27.68 46.93
N ASN A 677 5.63 -26.48 47.38
CA ASN A 677 5.69 -25.87 48.72
C ASN A 677 7.02 -25.23 49.21
N ASP A 678 7.02 -24.13 49.99
CA ASP A 678 6.05 -23.02 50.15
C ASP A 678 6.74 -21.77 50.82
N ARG A 679 5.95 -20.78 51.28
CA ARG A 679 6.24 -19.52 52.03
C ARG A 679 7.05 -19.73 53.35
N SER A 680 7.60 -18.74 54.07
CA SER A 680 7.34 -17.28 54.19
C SER A 680 8.52 -16.45 54.77
N SER A 681 8.38 -15.12 54.79
CA SER A 681 9.18 -14.03 55.43
C SER A 681 9.17 -14.08 57.00
N PRO A 682 9.79 -13.13 57.79
CA PRO A 682 10.37 -11.80 57.47
C PRO A 682 11.66 -11.34 58.24
N GLU A 683 11.94 -10.02 58.14
CA GLU A 683 12.65 -9.10 59.08
C GLU A 683 14.16 -8.72 58.98
N GLU A 684 14.34 -7.42 58.66
CA GLU A 684 15.28 -6.37 59.12
C GLU A 684 16.85 -6.42 59.17
N ASN A 685 17.36 -5.22 58.83
CA ASN A 685 18.50 -4.46 59.39
C ASN A 685 19.96 -4.61 58.88
N GLY A 686 20.62 -3.45 58.62
CA GLY A 686 22.09 -3.34 58.63
C GLY A 686 22.83 -2.57 57.50
N ARG A 687 22.83 -1.22 57.55
CA ARG A 687 23.91 -0.23 57.18
C ARG A 687 24.78 -0.43 55.88
N GLY A 688 25.20 0.61 55.14
CA GLY A 688 24.93 2.06 55.25
C GLY A 688 25.79 2.95 54.31
N SER A 689 25.20 4.09 53.91
CA SER A 689 25.75 5.34 53.31
C SER A 689 26.90 5.36 52.27
N ARG A 690 26.62 6.01 51.13
CA ARG A 690 27.60 6.66 50.24
C ARG A 690 28.27 7.88 50.93
N ARG A 691 29.34 8.42 50.33
CA ARG A 691 29.68 9.86 50.35
C ARG A 691 30.28 10.31 49.01
N ASN A 692 29.76 11.41 48.45
CA ASN A 692 30.42 12.19 47.40
C ASN A 692 31.32 13.25 48.06
N PHE A 693 32.36 13.73 47.35
CA PHE A 693 32.68 15.16 47.29
C PHE A 693 33.46 15.48 45.98
N ARG A 694 33.56 16.77 45.62
CA ARG A 694 33.97 17.25 44.29
C ARG A 694 34.62 18.65 44.38
N ALA A 695 35.91 18.75 44.08
CA ALA A 695 36.72 19.99 43.96
C ALA A 695 38.16 19.62 43.48
N VAL A 696 39.03 20.47 42.92
CA VAL A 696 38.94 21.72 42.10
C VAL A 696 40.38 22.02 41.58
N ASP A 697 40.51 22.56 40.35
CA ASP A 697 41.74 23.14 39.72
C ASP A 697 43.01 22.23 39.61
N MET A 698 44.10 22.51 38.85
CA MET A 698 44.73 23.77 38.40
C MET A 698 45.48 23.63 37.05
N GLU A 699 46.21 24.67 36.60
CA GLU A 699 46.78 24.84 35.23
C GLU A 699 48.31 24.57 35.09
N ALA A 700 48.83 24.81 33.86
CA ALA A 700 50.19 25.29 33.52
C ALA A 700 51.33 24.30 33.11
N SER A 701 51.36 24.00 31.80
CA SER A 701 52.50 24.19 30.85
C SER A 701 53.97 23.83 31.19
N SER A 702 54.58 22.96 30.36
CA SER A 702 55.92 23.08 29.71
C SER A 702 56.44 21.69 29.27
N SER A 703 57.44 21.51 28.39
CA SER A 703 57.76 22.09 27.07
C SER A 703 58.97 21.33 26.47
N SER A 704 59.05 21.18 25.14
CA SER A 704 60.10 20.42 24.40
C SER A 704 60.10 18.89 24.65
N GLY A 705 60.60 18.04 23.75
CA GLY A 705 61.06 18.29 22.38
C GLY A 705 61.81 17.09 21.79
N GLY A 706 61.49 16.69 20.57
CA GLY A 706 62.19 15.62 19.83
C GLY A 706 61.31 14.89 18.81
N ASP A 707 61.74 14.89 17.54
CA ASP A 707 61.19 14.02 16.50
C ASP A 707 61.59 12.55 16.76
N PRO A 708 60.88 11.57 16.16
CA PRO A 708 61.50 10.98 14.98
C PRO A 708 60.55 10.53 13.85
N VAL A 709 61.07 10.66 12.63
CA VAL A 709 61.04 9.69 11.50
C VAL A 709 59.69 9.08 11.08
N SER A 710 59.36 9.30 9.81
CA SER A 710 58.29 8.63 9.08
C SER A 710 58.44 7.11 9.00
N THR A 711 57.37 6.37 9.34
CA THR A 711 57.15 4.99 8.86
C THR A 711 55.80 4.89 8.17
N SER A 712 55.81 4.53 6.88
CA SER A 712 54.63 4.49 6.02
C SER A 712 53.87 3.16 6.14
N ASN A 713 53.24 2.92 7.29
CA ASN A 713 52.33 1.78 7.46
C ASN A 713 50.96 2.10 6.85
N GLY A 714 50.73 1.60 5.63
CA GLY A 714 49.42 1.57 4.98
C GLY A 714 48.48 0.57 5.63
N GLY A 715 48.00 0.87 6.85
CA GLY A 715 47.00 0.06 7.53
C GLY A 715 45.69 0.04 6.74
N GLU A 716 45.12 -1.14 6.55
CA GLU A 716 43.87 -1.31 5.79
C GLU A 716 42.73 -0.48 6.42
N GLU A 717 42.27 0.54 5.69
CA GLU A 717 41.04 1.24 6.05
C GLU A 717 39.88 0.27 5.93
N THR A 718 39.37 -0.21 7.08
CA THR A 718 38.23 -1.13 7.09
C THR A 718 37.08 -0.62 6.19
N PRO A 719 36.35 -1.49 5.47
CA PRO A 719 35.33 -1.05 4.50
C PRO A 719 34.32 -0.04 5.07
N ALA A 720 34.00 -0.14 6.37
CA ALA A 720 33.18 0.86 7.07
C ALA A 720 33.82 2.26 7.13
N LYS A 721 35.12 2.38 7.39
CA LYS A 721 35.87 3.65 7.35
C LYS A 721 35.95 4.21 5.93
N ARG A 722 36.27 3.38 4.92
CA ARG A 722 36.24 3.79 3.50
C ARG A 722 34.86 4.31 3.06
N ARG A 723 33.80 3.56 3.36
CA ARG A 723 32.41 3.96 3.06
C ARG A 723 32.05 5.28 3.75
N GLN A 724 32.49 5.50 5.00
CA GLN A 724 32.35 6.80 5.68
C GLN A 724 33.17 7.92 5.03
N ALA A 725 34.42 7.67 4.60
CA ALA A 725 35.27 8.65 3.93
C ALA A 725 34.71 9.07 2.55
N ILE A 726 34.17 8.11 1.78
CA ILE A 726 33.47 8.36 0.51
C ILE A 726 32.22 9.20 0.76
N LEU A 727 31.36 8.83 1.71
CA LEU A 727 30.17 9.61 2.06
C LEU A 727 30.53 11.00 2.61
N ALA A 728 31.64 11.14 3.32
CA ALA A 728 32.16 12.43 3.78
C ALA A 728 32.62 13.32 2.62
N ARG A 729 33.37 12.78 1.64
CA ARG A 729 33.78 13.49 0.41
C ARG A 729 32.58 13.95 -0.42
N LEU A 730 31.47 13.21 -0.40
CA LEU A 730 30.22 13.55 -1.10
C LEU A 730 29.35 14.59 -0.37
N GLY A 731 29.68 14.91 0.88
CA GLY A 731 28.87 15.78 1.75
C GLY A 731 27.68 15.08 2.41
N LEU A 732 27.63 13.75 2.40
CA LEU A 732 26.54 12.90 2.91
C LEU A 732 26.79 12.44 4.36
N LYS A 733 27.50 13.24 5.17
CA LYS A 733 27.99 12.84 6.52
C LYS A 733 26.92 12.34 7.50
N GLY A 734 25.67 12.81 7.38
CA GLY A 734 24.56 12.35 8.25
C GLY A 734 23.89 11.04 7.84
N VAL A 735 24.24 10.45 6.68
CA VAL A 735 23.40 9.43 6.01
C VAL A 735 23.63 8.00 6.50
N ALA A 736 24.80 7.71 7.09
CA ALA A 736 25.17 6.37 7.59
C ALA A 736 24.89 6.13 9.08
N GLY A 737 24.76 7.19 9.90
CA GLY A 737 24.88 7.07 11.36
C GLY A 737 23.70 6.43 12.12
N LYS A 738 22.47 6.53 11.59
CA LYS A 738 21.24 6.12 12.30
C LYS A 738 20.78 4.67 12.07
N GLY A 739 21.56 3.84 11.36
CA GLY A 739 21.11 2.52 10.92
C GLY A 739 21.46 1.34 11.85
N SER A 740 22.38 1.50 12.81
CA SER A 740 23.10 0.36 13.39
C SER A 740 23.64 0.55 14.83
N ARG A 741 23.17 1.56 15.59
CA ARG A 741 23.70 1.84 16.94
C ARG A 741 22.72 1.71 18.10
N ASP A 742 21.41 1.69 17.83
CA ASP A 742 20.37 1.57 18.86
C ASP A 742 19.93 0.11 19.09
N LEU A 743 20.83 -0.86 18.83
CA LEU A 743 20.49 -2.30 18.73
C LEU A 743 21.13 -3.19 19.81
N TYR A 744 22.09 -2.70 20.60
CA TYR A 744 22.63 -3.40 21.78
C TYR A 744 23.06 -2.39 22.85
N GLY A 745 22.59 -2.60 24.10
CA GLY A 745 22.98 -1.80 25.27
C GLY A 745 21.89 -0.86 25.78
N GLY A 746 20.91 -1.41 26.52
CA GLY A 746 19.85 -0.66 27.19
C GLY A 746 19.41 -1.36 28.47
N THR A 747 20.23 -1.27 29.53
CA THR A 747 19.94 -1.87 30.84
C THR A 747 18.77 -1.16 31.51
N VAL A 748 17.94 -1.92 32.21
CA VAL A 748 16.78 -1.38 32.95
C VAL A 748 17.20 -0.95 34.36
N GLU A 749 17.06 0.34 34.66
CA GLU A 749 16.80 0.83 36.01
C GLU A 749 15.59 1.77 35.97
N GLY A 750 14.69 1.65 36.95
CA GLY A 750 13.57 2.57 37.15
C GLY A 750 13.94 3.70 38.12
N GLY A 751 13.10 4.72 38.31
CA GLY A 751 11.79 4.94 37.69
C GLY A 751 11.17 6.24 38.21
N GLY A 752 9.97 6.58 37.74
CA GLY A 752 9.21 7.73 38.20
C GLY A 752 7.72 7.56 37.91
N GLU A 753 6.87 7.82 38.88
CA GLU A 753 5.42 7.77 38.73
C GLU A 753 4.90 9.05 38.05
N GLU A 754 4.31 8.93 36.87
CA GLU A 754 3.32 9.91 36.39
C GLU A 754 2.05 9.20 35.91
N LYS A 755 0.92 9.88 36.05
CA LYS A 755 -0.41 9.28 35.99
C LYS A 755 -0.91 9.09 34.56
N TYR A 756 -1.69 8.03 34.36
CA TYR A 756 -2.58 7.94 33.20
C TYR A 756 -3.56 9.12 33.20
N THR A 757 -3.55 9.88 32.11
CA THR A 757 -4.64 10.76 31.70
C THR A 757 -4.82 10.59 30.20
N ASP A 758 -5.99 10.10 29.77
CA ASP A 758 -6.30 9.97 28.35
C ASP A 758 -6.32 11.35 27.66
N GLY A 759 -5.68 11.44 26.50
CA GLY A 759 -5.36 12.72 25.86
C GLY A 759 -5.32 12.63 24.34
N GLU A 760 -6.49 12.42 23.72
CA GLU A 760 -6.63 12.49 22.27
C GLU A 760 -6.17 13.86 21.73
N SER A 761 -5.28 13.83 20.73
CA SER A 761 -4.70 15.03 20.13
C SER A 761 -4.47 14.86 18.62
N ASP A 762 -5.52 14.41 17.90
CA ASP A 762 -5.51 14.12 16.45
C ASP A 762 -5.48 15.38 15.56
N TRP A 763 -4.42 16.18 15.71
CA TRP A 763 -4.16 17.38 14.91
C TRP A 763 -3.37 17.05 13.63
N THR A 764 -4.04 16.45 12.63
CA THR A 764 -3.59 16.55 11.23
C THR A 764 -4.68 17.06 10.28
N SER A 765 -4.31 18.10 9.52
CA SER A 765 -5.02 18.59 8.33
C SER A 765 -4.38 18.02 7.05
N GLY A 766 -4.72 18.55 5.88
CA GLY A 766 -4.42 17.95 4.57
C GLY A 766 -2.95 17.65 4.28
N GLY A 767 -2.70 16.68 3.41
CA GLY A 767 -1.37 16.10 3.17
C GLY A 767 -0.34 17.07 2.57
N GLU A 768 0.55 17.57 3.42
CA GLU A 768 1.79 18.24 3.02
C GLU A 768 3.01 17.42 3.46
N GLY A 769 3.60 16.69 2.51
CA GLY A 769 4.85 15.95 2.71
C GLY A 769 6.07 16.86 2.71
N THR A 770 6.25 17.67 3.77
CA THR A 770 7.40 18.57 3.95
C THR A 770 8.49 17.88 4.78
N SER A 771 9.46 17.27 4.11
CA SER A 771 10.68 16.77 4.75
C SER A 771 11.53 17.93 5.27
N TYR A 772 11.53 18.16 6.59
CA TYR A 772 12.34 19.21 7.22
C TYR A 772 13.84 18.93 7.09
N ALA A 773 14.50 19.66 6.19
CA ALA A 773 15.95 19.71 6.10
C ALA A 773 16.50 20.74 7.10
N GLY A 774 16.72 20.29 8.35
CA GLY A 774 17.38 21.09 9.39
C GLY A 774 18.85 21.34 9.05
N GLY A 775 19.14 22.46 8.40
CA GLY A 775 20.50 22.87 8.03
C GLY A 775 21.05 23.92 8.98
N GLU A 776 21.76 23.51 10.03
CA GLU A 776 22.49 24.45 10.89
C GLU A 776 23.60 25.16 10.11
N ARG A 777 23.60 26.50 10.15
CA ARG A 777 24.78 27.32 9.89
C ARG A 777 24.99 28.22 11.10
N GLY A 778 26.06 27.97 11.85
CA GLY A 778 26.53 28.92 12.85
C GLY A 778 27.12 30.16 12.16
N SER A 779 26.68 31.34 12.57
CA SER A 779 27.38 32.61 12.36
C SER A 779 27.58 33.25 13.73
N SER A 780 28.81 33.68 14.01
CA SER A 780 29.24 34.17 15.32
C SER A 780 28.99 35.67 15.53
N LEU A 781 29.29 36.14 16.75
CA LEU A 781 29.38 37.54 17.21
C LEU A 781 28.05 38.30 17.45
N GLY A 782 28.02 39.14 18.50
CA GLY A 782 26.89 40.05 18.80
C GLY A 782 26.40 40.17 20.25
N LYS A 783 27.27 40.39 21.25
CA LYS A 783 26.83 40.73 22.63
C LYS A 783 26.25 42.15 22.72
N VAL A 784 24.94 42.32 22.92
CA VAL A 784 24.34 43.59 23.43
C VAL A 784 23.25 43.31 24.49
N ARG A 785 23.13 44.23 25.46
CA ARG A 785 22.32 44.13 26.70
C ARG A 785 20.80 44.11 26.48
N LYS A 786 20.09 43.43 27.39
CA LYS A 786 18.66 43.68 27.70
C LYS A 786 18.46 45.07 28.33
N ARG A 787 17.35 45.76 28.00
CA ARG A 787 16.58 46.61 28.93
C ARG A 787 15.07 46.48 28.63
N ARG A 788 14.22 46.85 29.60
CA ARG A 788 12.75 46.67 29.58
C ARG A 788 12.03 47.97 29.17
N ALA A 789 10.78 47.76 28.77
CA ALA A 789 9.74 48.71 28.34
C ALA A 789 9.47 49.95 29.22
N SER A 790 8.80 50.92 28.60
CA SER A 790 7.80 51.80 29.22
C SER A 790 6.62 52.03 28.23
N MET A 791 5.52 52.62 28.70
CA MET A 791 4.29 52.90 27.92
C MET A 791 4.01 54.43 27.85
N SER A 792 2.83 54.81 27.31
CA SER A 792 2.29 56.19 27.12
C SER A 792 2.81 56.92 25.86
N SER A 793 2.06 57.79 25.17
CA SER A 793 0.65 58.24 25.30
C SER A 793 0.12 58.90 24.00
N PHE A 794 -1.18 59.23 23.95
CA PHE A 794 -1.90 60.25 23.13
C PHE A 794 -1.08 61.10 22.12
N GLY A 795 -1.51 61.42 20.88
CA GLY A 795 -2.76 61.13 20.16
C GLY A 795 -3.54 62.39 19.71
N ARG A 796 -3.49 62.76 18.41
CA ARG A 796 -4.49 63.61 17.69
C ARG A 796 -4.26 63.68 16.16
N ARG A 797 -5.31 64.03 15.41
CA ARG A 797 -5.41 64.45 13.98
C ARG A 797 -5.86 65.94 13.96
N PRO A 798 -5.75 66.77 12.88
CA PRO A 798 -6.35 66.49 11.54
C PRO A 798 -5.72 67.20 10.28
N ARG A 799 -6.31 66.93 9.08
CA ARG A 799 -6.60 67.82 7.88
C ARG A 799 -5.57 68.89 7.40
N ARG A 800 -5.41 69.31 6.12
CA ARG A 800 -6.03 69.15 4.76
C ARG A 800 -4.87 69.13 3.70
N ASP A 801 -4.96 69.07 2.36
CA ASP A 801 -5.77 68.42 1.27
C ASP A 801 -4.92 68.63 -0.06
N THR A 802 -5.50 68.57 -1.28
CA THR A 802 -4.92 68.95 -2.62
C THR A 802 -3.82 68.06 -3.25
N LEU A 803 -3.62 67.96 -4.59
CA LEU A 803 -4.52 67.79 -5.77
C LEU A 803 -3.67 67.43 -7.03
N SER A 804 -4.30 67.03 -8.15
CA SER A 804 -3.72 66.43 -9.40
C SER A 804 -3.09 65.03 -9.20
N SER A 805 -3.17 64.03 -10.09
CA SER A 805 -3.32 63.94 -11.57
C SER A 805 -1.98 64.19 -12.31
N ASP A 806 -1.60 63.46 -13.36
CA ASP A 806 -2.39 62.67 -14.34
C ASP A 806 -1.79 61.29 -14.75
N GLU A 807 -2.46 60.69 -15.74
CA GLU A 807 -2.33 59.40 -16.46
C GLU A 807 -0.89 58.93 -16.83
N ASP A 808 -0.51 57.64 -16.73
CA ASP A 808 -0.86 56.41 -17.51
C ASP A 808 0.13 56.19 -18.72
N PRO A 809 0.04 55.17 -19.62
CA PRO A 809 1.04 54.09 -19.57
C PRO A 809 1.78 53.79 -20.90
N TRP A 810 1.99 52.49 -21.20
CA TRP A 810 2.75 51.86 -22.31
C TRP A 810 4.28 51.78 -22.08
N HIS A 811 4.98 50.71 -22.53
CA HIS A 811 4.62 49.75 -23.57
C HIS A 811 4.88 48.26 -23.22
#